data_AF-A0A0S8JA73-F1
#
_entry.id   AF-A0A0S8JA73-F1
#
_cell.length_a   1.000
_cell.length_b   1.000
_cell.length_c   1.000
_cell.angle_alpha   90.00
_cell.angle_beta   90.00
_cell.angle_gamma   90.00
#
_symmetry.space_group_name_H-M   'P 1'
#
loop_
_entity.id
_entity.type
_entity.pdbx_description
1 polymer ?
#
loop_
_entity_poly.entity_id
_entity_poly.type
_entity_poly.pdbx_seq_one_letter_code
_entity_poly.pdbx_strand_id
1 'polypeptide(L)'
;MRKIVMLALICAAMLSWGLAMANIPGEVQAVMDKEASGTQLTAPEKELLFNYLDQVQGGLPPSMDTEWGPDGWGYTAKDPASGGEAYNWYDITTTGTEIWATENKDDNWSDWLQLPFTFPFYDGNFDSISISANVIIKFTTGSVYISGAVPSTDQAYRIDPWSYDMYHLGTASHYYYQAFGDSLFVVSFIDARYYNSTYREDPTYGKTLQVLMYSDGRVIFQYNSLNNIAPGSPYNSGIDDNYGSNGLSCENSFSDGLAITFYPPAPGIILGNPAVDPPSGNVATNFNYSVGYRNTVGTAPTVMQVYIDGSPYTMTDPGGNYLAGVTMTYGPVTLAVGSHDYYFYAEDGTYTARSPETGTHSGPVVYPALSGSYDVGGGGNDFPDLVTVSLALQGGGLAGPATFNVYNGTYDGQVNLPGTIVGTGAANPIVIQNATGHSPVITSSSGQGFYLTGADYVTIRGLEITDCYYNGIYNYYSGTDSSTHNTFSQNYIHNVGLGGGYYPVYLNRAADCRVFNNEIDGDYYGIYNYYGDRNFVVNNMVYNTEWQGIYAQYGNDNKYYYNSVYCNNTSYAMYKYYGYTAVLKDNIFFQDGSGYSYGIYGALSSYPFVSDYNDLYAPNGNVAYYNYTIYNTLPDFQTATSLDLNSISANPNFMSTDTPDLHIITYIPSPVDGAGIPVTGIEYDLDGDSRDASTPDIGADEFTYQPLDYCVDLTPDNQEVNDTYNLTVTVTGEAWTHEIRDNTGTSIISSIAVTAGSSGSFMVRVYTDAGASVGDFSTGEVVATSQSMPRNIYSDTCSVTTTISPFVPIPLNWVEINPGAPGGLPGTNANITGDDQTEGPFDIGFPFGFYECEFFDQIYLCSNGFASFTSSVSNFSNDPIPTIYEPNNLLAPYWDDLTLYSGNVWYYSDLANDRFIAEWDSVPHLGTNGIYPFEIILYTDGTIEFMYNEITHGTPNSCTVGIENGDGSDGIQCTYDGSGPLEPTTGMGIRFPAVCVPEDYC
;
A
#
# COMPACT_ATOMS: atom_id res chain seq x y z
N MET A 1 3.87 -30.13 27.41
CA MET A 1 4.57 -31.44 27.29
C MET A 1 3.66 -32.58 26.81
N ARG A 2 2.46 -32.82 27.37
CA ARG A 2 1.55 -33.88 26.85
C ARG A 2 0.84 -33.54 25.52
N LYS A 3 0.56 -32.25 25.24
CA LYS A 3 0.05 -31.79 23.92
C LYS A 3 1.03 -32.09 22.76
N ILE A 4 2.34 -32.00 23.01
CA ILE A 4 3.40 -32.23 22.00
C ILE A 4 3.53 -33.73 21.63
N VAL A 5 3.43 -34.62 22.61
CA VAL A 5 3.51 -36.09 22.40
C VAL A 5 2.29 -36.63 21.63
N MET A 6 1.12 -35.99 21.77
CA MET A 6 -0.12 -36.40 21.10
C MET A 6 -0.23 -35.83 19.67
N LEU A 7 0.30 -34.62 19.41
CA LEU A 7 0.40 -34.05 18.06
C LEU A 7 1.37 -34.83 17.15
N ALA A 8 2.48 -35.35 17.69
CA ALA A 8 3.43 -36.17 16.93
C ALA A 8 2.83 -37.52 16.46
N LEU A 9 1.88 -38.08 17.22
CA LEU A 9 1.11 -39.28 16.85
C LEU A 9 0.07 -38.99 15.75
N ILE A 10 -0.43 -37.76 15.66
CA ILE A 10 -1.42 -37.32 14.67
C ILE A 10 -0.76 -37.05 13.31
N CYS A 11 0.43 -36.44 13.28
CA CYS A 11 1.22 -36.28 12.05
C CYS A 11 1.57 -37.64 11.40
N ALA A 12 1.87 -38.66 12.21
CA ALA A 12 2.12 -40.02 11.74
C ALA A 12 0.87 -40.70 11.13
N ALA A 13 -0.34 -40.34 11.61
CA ALA A 13 -1.60 -40.85 11.07
C ALA A 13 -2.00 -40.14 9.76
N MET A 14 -1.79 -38.82 9.64
CA MET A 14 -2.14 -38.03 8.45
C MET A 14 -1.27 -38.37 7.21
N LEU A 15 0.02 -38.70 7.43
CA LEU A 15 0.92 -39.21 6.37
C LEU A 15 0.44 -40.55 5.77
N SER A 16 -0.33 -41.34 6.50
CA SER A 16 -0.87 -42.63 6.01
C SER A 16 -2.13 -42.47 5.14
N TRP A 17 -2.73 -41.28 5.10
CA TRP A 17 -4.01 -40.99 4.40
C TRP A 17 -3.83 -40.13 3.13
N GLY A 18 -2.60 -39.76 2.78
CA GLY A 18 -2.29 -39.12 1.50
C GLY A 18 -2.79 -37.68 1.32
N LEU A 19 -3.14 -36.99 2.41
CA LEU A 19 -3.42 -35.55 2.37
C LEU A 19 -2.10 -34.78 2.37
N ALA A 20 -1.76 -34.18 1.22
CA ALA A 20 -0.60 -33.30 1.10
C ALA A 20 -0.97 -31.91 1.63
N MET A 21 -0.32 -31.45 2.71
CA MET A 21 -0.23 -30.02 3.00
C MET A 21 0.94 -29.47 2.20
N ALA A 22 0.65 -28.64 1.19
CA ALA A 22 1.68 -27.92 0.47
C ALA A 22 2.26 -26.81 1.38
N ASN A 23 3.60 -26.71 1.41
CA ASN A 23 4.40 -25.64 2.03
C ASN A 23 4.56 -25.64 3.57
N ILE A 24 5.23 -26.68 4.12
CA ILE A 24 5.83 -26.59 5.46
C ILE A 24 7.21 -25.91 5.34
N PRO A 25 7.50 -24.81 6.06
CA PRO A 25 8.82 -24.19 6.09
C PRO A 25 9.91 -25.20 6.52
N GLY A 26 11.06 -25.19 5.83
CA GLY A 26 12.09 -26.21 6.02
C GLY A 26 12.65 -26.30 7.45
N GLU A 27 12.66 -25.18 8.18
CA GLU A 27 13.05 -25.11 9.59
C GLU A 27 12.05 -25.83 10.52
N VAL A 28 10.75 -25.74 10.22
CA VAL A 28 9.70 -26.43 10.97
C VAL A 28 9.74 -27.93 10.69
N GLN A 29 9.94 -28.32 9.42
CA GLN A 29 10.08 -29.72 9.04
C GLN A 29 11.28 -30.38 9.72
N ALA A 30 12.41 -29.69 9.81
CA ALA A 30 13.60 -30.18 10.51
C ALA A 30 13.36 -30.38 12.02
N VAL A 31 12.59 -29.49 12.66
CA VAL A 31 12.19 -29.62 14.06
C VAL A 31 11.23 -30.80 14.25
N MET A 32 10.28 -31.01 13.34
CA MET A 32 9.37 -32.17 13.34
C MET A 32 10.13 -33.50 13.18
N ASP A 33 11.09 -33.57 12.27
CA ASP A 33 11.92 -34.77 12.03
C ASP A 33 12.83 -35.07 13.23
N LYS A 34 13.35 -34.03 13.88
CA LYS A 34 14.18 -34.13 15.09
C LYS A 34 13.39 -34.71 16.26
N GLU A 35 12.15 -34.25 16.49
CA GLU A 35 11.25 -34.83 17.51
C GLU A 35 10.84 -36.26 17.14
N ALA A 36 10.55 -36.55 15.87
CA ALA A 36 10.20 -37.89 15.39
C ALA A 36 11.34 -38.92 15.57
N SER A 37 12.59 -38.47 15.57
CA SER A 37 13.77 -39.30 15.90
C SER A 37 13.93 -39.60 17.40
N GLY A 38 13.09 -39.02 18.26
CA GLY A 38 13.16 -39.15 19.72
C GLY A 38 14.22 -38.26 20.38
N THR A 39 14.75 -37.28 19.64
CA THR A 39 15.75 -36.32 20.14
C THR A 39 15.04 -35.14 20.81
N GLN A 40 15.45 -34.75 22.02
CA GLN A 40 14.81 -33.65 22.75
C GLN A 40 14.97 -32.29 22.03
N LEU A 41 13.86 -31.61 21.81
CA LEU A 41 13.83 -30.23 21.31
C LEU A 41 14.24 -29.20 22.38
N THR A 42 14.92 -28.15 21.94
CA THR A 42 15.25 -26.95 22.72
C THR A 42 14.03 -26.03 22.89
N ALA A 43 14.12 -25.01 23.74
CA ALA A 43 13.00 -24.08 23.95
C ALA A 43 12.62 -23.26 22.69
N PRO A 44 13.57 -22.70 21.92
CA PRO A 44 13.24 -21.99 20.68
C PRO A 44 12.62 -22.90 19.60
N GLU A 45 13.07 -24.16 19.50
CA GLU A 45 12.50 -25.13 18.57
C GLU A 45 11.05 -25.50 18.93
N LYS A 46 10.72 -25.53 20.24
CA LYS A 46 9.35 -25.74 20.70
C LYS A 46 8.46 -24.53 20.39
N GLU A 47 8.99 -23.33 20.51
CA GLU A 47 8.28 -22.07 20.24
C GLU A 47 8.03 -21.88 18.74
N LEU A 48 9.03 -22.17 17.89
CA LEU A 48 8.89 -22.19 16.43
C LEU A 48 7.81 -23.17 15.97
N LEU A 49 7.82 -24.41 16.51
CA LEU A 49 6.80 -25.41 16.20
C LEU A 49 5.41 -24.98 16.71
N PHE A 50 5.34 -24.31 17.87
CA PHE A 50 4.10 -23.83 18.45
C PHE A 50 3.47 -22.72 17.60
N ASN A 51 4.26 -21.73 17.19
CA ASN A 51 3.80 -20.60 16.38
C ASN A 51 3.35 -21.04 14.97
N TYR A 52 4.06 -22.00 14.37
CA TYR A 52 3.64 -22.59 13.10
C TYR A 52 2.29 -23.32 13.22
N LEU A 53 2.09 -24.08 14.30
CA LEU A 53 0.84 -24.81 14.52
C LEU A 53 -0.35 -23.88 14.87
N ASP A 54 -0.07 -22.72 15.48
CA ASP A 54 -1.05 -21.68 15.79
C ASP A 54 -1.52 -20.94 14.52
N GLN A 55 -0.61 -20.68 13.57
CA GLN A 55 -0.97 -20.13 12.26
C GLN A 55 -1.79 -21.10 11.40
N VAL A 56 -1.60 -22.41 11.56
CA VAL A 56 -2.31 -23.45 10.78
C VAL A 56 -3.65 -23.85 11.45
N GLN A 57 -3.98 -23.31 12.63
CA GLN A 57 -5.12 -23.73 13.46
C GLN A 57 -6.52 -23.35 12.92
N GLY A 58 -6.63 -22.63 11.80
CA GLY A 58 -7.92 -22.37 11.13
C GLY A 58 -8.63 -23.59 10.53
N GLY A 59 -8.17 -24.83 10.79
CA GLY A 59 -8.65 -26.02 10.07
C GLY A 59 -8.52 -27.38 10.77
N LEU A 60 -8.60 -27.48 12.10
CA LEU A 60 -8.75 -28.78 12.78
C LEU A 60 -10.22 -29.10 13.08
N PRO A 61 -10.64 -30.40 13.01
CA PRO A 61 -12.01 -30.78 13.29
C PRO A 61 -12.35 -30.62 14.79
N PRO A 62 -13.64 -30.42 15.11
CA PRO A 62 -14.09 -29.86 16.40
C PRO A 62 -13.94 -30.74 17.65
N SER A 63 -13.23 -31.86 17.61
CA SER A 63 -13.24 -32.90 18.66
C SER A 63 -12.02 -32.86 19.60
N MET A 64 -11.41 -31.69 19.86
CA MET A 64 -10.15 -31.62 20.61
C MET A 64 -10.10 -30.58 21.74
N ASP A 65 -11.23 -29.97 22.12
CA ASP A 65 -11.28 -29.30 23.42
C ASP A 65 -11.55 -30.35 24.51
N THR A 66 -10.79 -30.29 25.61
CA THR A 66 -10.85 -31.30 26.68
C THR A 66 -10.97 -30.64 28.07
N GLU A 67 -10.86 -29.31 28.14
CA GLU A 67 -11.09 -28.47 29.32
C GLU A 67 -11.82 -27.18 28.92
N TRP A 68 -13.01 -26.94 29.47
CA TRP A 68 -13.81 -25.74 29.20
C TRP A 68 -13.92 -24.85 30.44
N GLY A 69 -14.04 -23.54 30.21
CA GLY A 69 -14.18 -22.53 31.26
C GLY A 69 -12.82 -22.08 31.86
N PRO A 70 -12.82 -21.36 32.99
CA PRO A 70 -13.99 -21.00 33.79
C PRO A 70 -14.95 -20.05 33.06
N ASP A 71 -16.26 -20.21 33.28
CA ASP A 71 -17.24 -19.20 32.87
C ASP A 71 -17.26 -17.98 33.83
N GLY A 72 -18.17 -17.02 33.59
CA GLY A 72 -18.31 -15.82 34.43
C GLY A 72 -18.70 -16.11 35.89
N TRP A 73 -19.14 -17.33 36.19
CA TRP A 73 -19.46 -17.81 37.53
C TRP A 73 -18.39 -18.71 38.12
N GLY A 74 -17.34 -19.03 37.37
CA GLY A 74 -16.24 -19.89 37.77
C GLY A 74 -16.52 -21.39 37.61
N TYR A 75 -17.58 -21.79 36.90
CA TYR A 75 -17.77 -23.20 36.53
C TYR A 75 -16.71 -23.61 35.51
N THR A 76 -16.19 -24.81 35.65
CA THR A 76 -15.28 -25.43 34.66
C THR A 76 -15.84 -26.76 34.20
N ALA A 77 -15.46 -27.24 33.03
CA ALA A 77 -15.82 -28.58 32.58
C ALA A 77 -14.59 -29.34 32.07
N LYS A 78 -14.58 -30.65 32.27
CA LYS A 78 -13.47 -31.53 31.85
C LYS A 78 -13.97 -32.86 31.33
N ASP A 79 -13.29 -33.37 30.33
CA ASP A 79 -13.42 -34.75 29.88
C ASP A 79 -12.50 -35.69 30.69
N PRO A 80 -12.56 -37.03 30.51
CA PRO A 80 -11.73 -37.95 31.27
C PRO A 80 -10.23 -37.83 30.92
N ALA A 81 -9.89 -37.39 29.70
CA ALA A 81 -8.50 -37.19 29.29
C ALA A 81 -7.82 -36.06 30.09
N SER A 82 -8.62 -35.10 30.58
CA SER A 82 -8.18 -33.93 31.34
C SER A 82 -8.44 -34.04 32.84
N GLY A 83 -8.81 -35.23 33.31
CA GLY A 83 -9.08 -35.50 34.73
C GLY A 83 -10.54 -35.28 35.16
N GLY A 84 -11.46 -35.15 34.21
CA GLY A 84 -12.90 -35.35 34.42
C GLY A 84 -13.23 -36.80 34.79
N GLU A 85 -14.49 -37.05 35.19
CA GLU A 85 -14.93 -38.40 35.52
C GLU A 85 -15.00 -39.30 34.28
N ALA A 86 -14.63 -40.56 34.43
CA ALA A 86 -14.71 -41.53 33.36
C ALA A 86 -16.17 -41.89 33.02
N TYR A 87 -16.43 -42.21 31.76
CA TYR A 87 -17.71 -42.73 31.32
C TYR A 87 -18.12 -43.97 32.11
N ASN A 88 -19.31 -43.92 32.72
CA ASN A 88 -19.86 -44.99 33.53
C ASN A 88 -21.40 -44.94 33.49
N TRP A 89 -21.98 -45.70 32.55
CA TRP A 89 -23.41 -45.67 32.25
C TRP A 89 -24.27 -46.28 33.36
N TYR A 90 -25.33 -45.58 33.78
CA TYR A 90 -26.33 -46.09 34.73
C TYR A 90 -27.55 -46.62 33.98
N ASP A 91 -27.67 -47.95 33.81
CA ASP A 91 -28.87 -48.51 33.17
C ASP A 91 -30.08 -48.46 34.13
N ILE A 92 -30.92 -47.44 33.94
CA ILE A 92 -32.16 -47.23 34.71
C ILE A 92 -33.42 -47.57 33.91
N THR A 93 -33.29 -48.18 32.73
CA THR A 93 -34.44 -48.48 31.85
C THR A 93 -35.45 -49.46 32.46
N THR A 94 -35.01 -50.24 33.47
CA THR A 94 -35.86 -51.23 34.16
C THR A 94 -36.14 -50.87 35.63
N THR A 95 -35.39 -49.94 36.21
CA THR A 95 -35.46 -49.57 37.64
C THR A 95 -35.88 -48.12 37.88
N GLY A 96 -35.73 -47.26 36.87
CA GLY A 96 -36.10 -45.85 36.91
C GLY A 96 -37.59 -45.63 36.66
N THR A 97 -38.02 -44.39 36.88
CA THR A 97 -39.37 -43.95 36.53
C THR A 97 -39.36 -43.34 35.15
N GLU A 98 -40.19 -43.86 34.26
CA GLU A 98 -40.34 -43.34 32.89
C GLU A 98 -41.17 -42.05 32.87
N ILE A 99 -40.70 -41.07 32.10
CA ILE A 99 -41.37 -39.80 31.84
C ILE A 99 -42.24 -39.98 30.60
N TRP A 100 -43.53 -39.69 30.71
CA TRP A 100 -44.52 -39.80 29.63
C TRP A 100 -44.70 -41.21 29.01
N ALA A 101 -44.72 -42.25 29.85
CA ALA A 101 -44.85 -43.66 29.44
C ALA A 101 -46.01 -44.01 28.46
N THR A 102 -47.03 -43.15 28.32
CA THR A 102 -48.18 -43.38 27.44
C THR A 102 -48.53 -42.20 26.53
N GLU A 103 -47.70 -41.15 26.49
CA GLU A 103 -48.04 -39.90 25.79
C GLU A 103 -46.88 -39.40 24.93
N ASN A 104 -47.19 -39.00 23.70
CA ASN A 104 -46.23 -38.34 22.83
C ASN A 104 -46.15 -36.85 23.16
N LYS A 105 -44.94 -36.30 23.14
CA LYS A 105 -44.66 -34.94 23.59
C LYS A 105 -43.75 -34.21 22.61
N ASP A 106 -44.03 -32.93 22.48
CA ASP A 106 -43.42 -32.02 21.53
C ASP A 106 -43.30 -30.65 22.15
N ASP A 107 -42.11 -30.05 22.19
CA ASP A 107 -41.89 -28.76 22.86
C ASP A 107 -42.51 -28.69 24.28
N ASN A 108 -42.67 -29.86 24.92
CA ASN A 108 -43.40 -30.03 26.16
C ASN A 108 -42.44 -30.31 27.32
N TRP A 109 -42.86 -29.88 28.51
CA TRP A 109 -42.12 -30.04 29.76
C TRP A 109 -42.81 -31.04 30.68
N SER A 110 -42.03 -31.81 31.43
CA SER A 110 -42.56 -32.73 32.44
C SER A 110 -43.19 -31.95 33.60
N ASP A 111 -44.01 -32.62 34.40
CA ASP A 111 -44.29 -32.14 35.74
C ASP A 111 -42.97 -31.96 36.53
N TRP A 112 -43.00 -31.10 37.55
CA TRP A 112 -41.84 -30.85 38.40
C TRP A 112 -41.45 -32.12 39.17
N LEU A 113 -40.24 -32.61 38.90
CA LEU A 113 -39.66 -33.77 39.54
C LEU A 113 -38.89 -33.33 40.80
N GLN A 114 -39.20 -33.94 41.93
CA GLN A 114 -38.50 -33.64 43.19
C GLN A 114 -37.13 -34.31 43.20
N LEU A 115 -36.11 -33.53 43.55
CA LEU A 115 -34.76 -34.02 43.80
C LEU A 115 -34.68 -34.59 45.24
N PRO A 116 -33.86 -35.62 45.49
CA PRO A 116 -33.67 -36.19 46.82
C PRO A 116 -32.75 -35.32 47.71
N PHE A 117 -32.19 -34.24 47.17
CA PHE A 117 -31.34 -33.26 47.84
C PHE A 117 -31.56 -31.88 47.24
N THR A 118 -31.17 -30.84 47.98
CA THR A 118 -31.07 -29.47 47.45
C THR A 118 -29.83 -29.38 46.55
N PHE A 119 -30.03 -29.10 45.27
CA PHE A 119 -28.98 -29.02 44.27
C PHE A 119 -28.48 -27.57 44.12
N PRO A 120 -27.20 -27.28 44.43
CA PRO A 120 -26.61 -25.97 44.19
C PRO A 120 -26.24 -25.81 42.71
N PHE A 121 -26.71 -24.75 42.06
CA PHE A 121 -26.44 -24.47 40.64
C PHE A 121 -26.38 -22.96 40.40
N TYR A 122 -25.22 -22.46 39.96
CA TYR A 122 -24.92 -21.02 39.86
C TYR A 122 -25.16 -20.28 41.19
N ASP A 123 -26.01 -19.24 41.21
CA ASP A 123 -26.46 -18.54 42.41
C ASP A 123 -27.73 -19.11 43.04
N GLY A 124 -28.24 -20.24 42.52
CA GLY A 124 -29.48 -20.87 42.97
C GLY A 124 -29.29 -22.15 43.79
N ASN A 125 -30.32 -22.47 44.59
CA ASN A 125 -30.49 -23.74 45.27
C ASN A 125 -31.85 -24.32 44.90
N PHE A 126 -31.88 -25.55 44.38
CA PHE A 126 -33.09 -26.12 43.78
C PHE A 126 -33.43 -27.50 44.32
N ASP A 127 -34.69 -27.69 44.69
CA ASP A 127 -35.21 -28.98 45.17
C ASP A 127 -35.99 -29.74 44.09
N SER A 128 -36.13 -29.17 42.90
CA SER A 128 -36.88 -29.78 41.80
C SER A 128 -36.39 -29.33 40.42
N ILE A 129 -36.62 -30.18 39.43
CA ILE A 129 -36.33 -29.91 38.01
C ILE A 129 -37.54 -30.23 37.13
N SER A 130 -37.55 -29.69 35.92
CA SER A 130 -38.49 -30.09 34.86
C SER A 130 -37.70 -30.40 33.60
N ILE A 131 -38.09 -31.48 32.91
CA ILE A 131 -37.36 -32.02 31.76
C ILE A 131 -38.19 -31.82 30.50
N SER A 132 -37.55 -31.35 29.43
CA SER A 132 -38.17 -31.11 28.13
C SER A 132 -38.09 -32.32 27.21
N ALA A 133 -39.04 -32.43 26.28
CA ALA A 133 -38.93 -33.30 25.10
C ALA A 133 -37.68 -32.95 24.26
N ASN A 134 -37.22 -31.69 24.30
CA ASN A 134 -36.03 -31.18 23.61
C ASN A 134 -34.70 -31.51 24.30
N VAL A 135 -34.69 -32.45 25.26
CA VAL A 135 -33.47 -32.88 25.99
C VAL A 135 -32.81 -31.72 26.76
N ILE A 136 -33.64 -30.88 27.39
CA ILE A 136 -33.24 -29.75 28.23
C ILE A 136 -33.79 -29.96 29.63
N ILE A 137 -33.02 -29.60 30.66
CA ILE A 137 -33.46 -29.60 32.06
C ILE A 137 -33.47 -28.16 32.58
N LYS A 138 -34.56 -27.74 33.22
CA LYS A 138 -34.67 -26.40 33.84
C LYS A 138 -34.99 -26.47 35.33
N PHE A 139 -34.66 -25.40 36.04
CA PHE A 139 -34.86 -25.27 37.48
C PHE A 139 -35.91 -24.25 37.90
N THR A 140 -36.34 -23.38 36.97
CA THR A 140 -37.32 -22.32 37.26
C THR A 140 -38.50 -22.35 36.29
N THR A 141 -39.57 -21.63 36.64
CA THR A 141 -40.76 -21.47 35.79
C THR A 141 -40.55 -20.50 34.62
N GLY A 142 -39.34 -19.94 34.47
CA GLY A 142 -38.96 -19.12 33.32
C GLY A 142 -39.17 -19.87 32.01
N SER A 143 -39.46 -19.12 30.95
CA SER A 143 -39.64 -19.71 29.64
C SER A 143 -38.31 -19.93 28.95
N VAL A 144 -37.97 -21.20 28.70
CA VAL A 144 -36.94 -21.60 27.74
C VAL A 144 -37.68 -21.94 26.46
N TYR A 145 -37.62 -21.05 25.48
CA TYR A 145 -38.27 -21.23 24.19
C TYR A 145 -37.16 -21.54 23.20
N ILE A 146 -37.10 -22.78 22.71
CA ILE A 146 -36.17 -23.28 21.66
C ILE A 146 -34.83 -23.85 22.13
N SER A 147 -34.25 -24.70 21.29
CA SER A 147 -32.85 -25.11 21.31
C SER A 147 -31.94 -23.95 20.89
N GLY A 148 -31.48 -23.16 21.87
CA GLY A 148 -30.62 -21.99 21.66
C GLY A 148 -29.14 -22.26 21.95
N ALA A 149 -28.28 -21.28 21.65
CA ALA A 149 -26.87 -21.30 22.04
C ALA A 149 -26.71 -21.32 23.57
N VAL A 150 -25.59 -21.85 24.08
CA VAL A 150 -25.14 -21.67 25.46
C VAL A 150 -23.84 -20.86 25.38
N PRO A 151 -23.68 -19.74 26.10
CA PRO A 151 -24.70 -19.04 26.88
C PRO A 151 -25.83 -18.49 25.99
N SER A 152 -27.04 -18.45 26.52
CA SER A 152 -28.25 -18.07 25.79
C SER A 152 -28.82 -16.76 26.32
N THR A 153 -29.39 -15.88 25.49
CA THR A 153 -30.06 -14.67 26.02
C THR A 153 -31.35 -14.96 26.80
N ASP A 154 -31.77 -16.22 26.92
CA ASP A 154 -32.97 -16.63 27.65
C ASP A 154 -32.68 -16.74 29.15
N GLN A 155 -33.41 -15.99 29.97
CA GLN A 155 -33.20 -15.91 31.41
C GLN A 155 -33.78 -17.13 32.15
N ALA A 156 -33.10 -18.27 32.10
CA ALA A 156 -33.47 -19.45 32.86
C ALA A 156 -32.28 -20.37 33.13
N TYR A 157 -32.08 -20.75 34.39
CA TYR A 157 -31.15 -21.82 34.76
C TYR A 157 -31.49 -23.10 33.99
N ARG A 158 -30.55 -23.58 33.19
CA ARG A 158 -30.75 -24.81 32.41
C ARG A 158 -29.49 -25.63 32.23
N ILE A 159 -29.71 -26.92 32.01
CA ILE A 159 -28.71 -27.91 31.65
C ILE A 159 -29.10 -28.49 30.29
N ASP A 160 -28.18 -28.34 29.34
CA ASP A 160 -28.38 -28.65 27.93
C ASP A 160 -27.36 -29.72 27.53
N PRO A 161 -27.58 -31.01 27.84
CA PRO A 161 -26.65 -32.06 27.39
C PRO A 161 -26.65 -32.19 25.86
N TRP A 162 -27.78 -31.87 25.22
CA TRP A 162 -27.95 -31.86 23.77
C TRP A 162 -29.12 -30.94 23.42
N SER A 163 -28.86 -29.65 23.16
CA SER A 163 -29.92 -28.68 22.85
C SER A 163 -30.26 -28.71 21.35
N TYR A 164 -31.36 -29.37 20.99
CA TYR A 164 -31.89 -29.37 19.63
C TYR A 164 -33.43 -29.52 19.65
N ASP A 165 -34.08 -29.24 18.52
CA ASP A 165 -35.51 -29.48 18.32
C ASP A 165 -35.76 -31.01 18.25
N MET A 166 -36.06 -31.62 19.40
CA MET A 166 -36.16 -33.06 19.57
C MET A 166 -37.60 -33.46 19.91
N TYR A 167 -38.01 -34.60 19.41
CA TYR A 167 -39.38 -35.04 19.43
C TYR A 167 -39.53 -36.38 20.15
N HIS A 168 -40.50 -36.48 21.08
CA HIS A 168 -40.78 -37.70 21.85
C HIS A 168 -42.05 -38.38 21.32
N LEU A 169 -41.93 -39.36 20.40
CA LEU A 169 -43.05 -40.00 19.69
C LEU A 169 -43.11 -41.54 19.88
N GLY A 170 -43.52 -42.01 21.04
CA GLY A 170 -44.01 -43.39 21.19
C GLY A 170 -42.92 -44.41 21.50
N THR A 171 -43.03 -45.63 20.95
CA THR A 171 -42.42 -46.87 21.50
C THR A 171 -40.89 -47.00 21.40
N ALA A 172 -40.15 -45.95 21.07
CA ALA A 172 -38.69 -46.02 20.89
C ALA A 172 -37.92 -44.92 21.63
N SER A 173 -38.40 -43.67 21.65
CA SER A 173 -37.84 -42.61 22.50
C SER A 173 -38.38 -42.75 23.92
N HIS A 174 -37.50 -42.93 24.91
CA HIS A 174 -37.93 -43.13 26.31
C HIS A 174 -37.04 -42.37 27.28
N TYR A 175 -37.63 -41.52 28.11
CA TYR A 175 -36.88 -40.75 29.11
C TYR A 175 -37.14 -41.32 30.50
N TYR A 176 -36.09 -41.50 31.28
CA TYR A 176 -36.17 -42.07 32.62
C TYR A 176 -35.48 -41.17 33.61
N TYR A 177 -35.91 -41.22 34.87
CA TYR A 177 -35.15 -40.66 35.97
C TYR A 177 -35.09 -41.62 37.15
N GLN A 178 -34.01 -41.54 37.92
CA GLN A 178 -33.84 -42.32 39.13
C GLN A 178 -32.93 -41.61 40.13
N ALA A 179 -33.35 -41.59 41.40
CA ALA A 179 -32.51 -41.19 42.52
C ALA A 179 -31.71 -42.39 43.05
N PHE A 180 -30.42 -42.17 43.33
CA PHE A 180 -29.53 -43.12 43.97
C PHE A 180 -29.13 -42.60 45.35
N GLY A 181 -29.97 -42.90 46.35
CA GLY A 181 -29.84 -42.32 47.69
C GLY A 181 -30.02 -40.80 47.68
N ASP A 182 -29.34 -40.13 48.60
CA ASP A 182 -29.48 -38.68 48.83
C ASP A 182 -28.35 -37.87 48.17
N SER A 183 -27.60 -38.45 47.23
CA SER A 183 -26.38 -37.83 46.67
C SER A 183 -26.29 -37.80 45.13
N LEU A 184 -27.11 -38.59 44.43
CA LEU A 184 -27.07 -38.67 42.97
C LEU A 184 -28.48 -38.77 42.39
N PHE A 185 -28.76 -37.97 41.37
CA PHE A 185 -29.98 -38.02 40.56
C PHE A 185 -29.59 -38.19 39.09
N VAL A 186 -30.12 -39.21 38.42
CA VAL A 186 -29.79 -39.54 37.03
C VAL A 186 -31.01 -39.34 36.15
N VAL A 187 -30.82 -38.66 35.03
CA VAL A 187 -31.80 -38.55 33.93
C VAL A 187 -31.21 -39.24 32.70
N SER A 188 -31.93 -40.19 32.13
CA SER A 188 -31.54 -40.92 30.93
C SER A 188 -32.48 -40.60 29.79
N PHE A 189 -31.92 -40.16 28.67
CA PHE A 189 -32.62 -39.98 27.41
C PHE A 189 -32.24 -41.14 26.51
N ILE A 190 -33.18 -42.06 26.26
CA ILE A 190 -32.96 -43.23 25.42
C ILE A 190 -33.52 -42.93 24.04
N ASP A 191 -32.63 -42.96 23.04
CA ASP A 191 -32.98 -42.85 21.63
C ASP A 191 -33.86 -41.63 21.30
N ALA A 192 -33.52 -40.46 21.85
CA ALA A 192 -34.17 -39.20 21.54
C ALA A 192 -33.93 -38.84 20.06
N ARG A 193 -34.98 -38.50 19.30
CA ARG A 193 -34.92 -38.32 17.84
C ARG A 193 -35.52 -36.99 17.40
N TYR A 194 -35.15 -36.52 16.22
CA TYR A 194 -35.82 -35.38 15.54
C TYR A 194 -36.70 -35.87 14.36
N TYR A 195 -37.50 -34.98 13.77
CA TYR A 195 -38.40 -35.32 12.67
C TYR A 195 -37.68 -35.61 11.34
N ASN A 196 -38.13 -36.63 10.60
CA ASN A 196 -37.94 -36.61 9.16
C ASN A 196 -38.93 -35.63 8.48
N SER A 197 -38.76 -35.40 7.17
CA SER A 197 -39.61 -34.51 6.34
C SER A 197 -41.11 -34.88 6.28
N THR A 198 -41.55 -35.93 6.99
CA THR A 198 -42.94 -36.40 7.07
C THR A 198 -43.49 -36.47 8.50
N TYR A 199 -42.84 -35.80 9.46
CA TYR A 199 -43.26 -35.72 10.88
C TYR A 199 -43.36 -37.07 11.60
N ARG A 200 -42.36 -37.94 11.41
CA ARG A 200 -42.19 -39.20 12.13
C ARG A 200 -40.80 -39.29 12.74
N GLU A 201 -40.66 -40.05 13.83
CA GLU A 201 -39.34 -40.37 14.40
C GLU A 201 -38.42 -40.95 13.31
N ASP A 202 -37.25 -40.34 13.16
CA ASP A 202 -36.21 -40.83 12.26
C ASP A 202 -35.15 -41.62 13.06
N PRO A 203 -35.11 -42.97 12.92
CA PRO A 203 -34.15 -43.79 13.64
C PRO A 203 -32.69 -43.51 13.25
N THR A 204 -32.45 -42.80 12.15
CA THR A 204 -31.12 -42.44 11.67
C THR A 204 -30.41 -41.45 12.60
N TYR A 205 -31.15 -40.73 13.45
CA TYR A 205 -30.61 -39.60 14.22
C TYR A 205 -30.75 -39.70 15.74
N GLY A 206 -31.06 -40.89 16.26
CA GLY A 206 -31.23 -41.14 17.69
C GLY A 206 -30.03 -40.73 18.56
N LYS A 207 -30.32 -40.18 19.74
CA LYS A 207 -29.36 -39.80 20.78
C LYS A 207 -29.68 -40.53 22.07
N THR A 208 -28.72 -41.30 22.56
CA THR A 208 -28.80 -41.98 23.86
C THR A 208 -27.74 -41.40 24.78
N LEU A 209 -28.19 -40.65 25.79
CA LEU A 209 -27.33 -39.91 26.70
C LEU A 209 -27.90 -39.81 28.12
N GLN A 210 -27.07 -39.40 29.07
CA GLN A 210 -27.43 -39.22 30.47
C GLN A 210 -26.94 -37.89 31.02
N VAL A 211 -27.71 -37.34 31.98
CA VAL A 211 -27.29 -36.27 32.86
C VAL A 211 -27.28 -36.80 34.29
N LEU A 212 -26.12 -36.75 34.94
CA LEU A 212 -25.96 -37.10 36.35
C LEU A 212 -25.80 -35.80 37.14
N MET A 213 -26.60 -35.64 38.17
CA MET A 213 -26.58 -34.47 39.05
C MET A 213 -26.20 -34.92 40.46
N TYR A 214 -25.13 -34.38 41.00
CA TYR A 214 -24.64 -34.71 42.34
C TYR A 214 -25.04 -33.64 43.35
N SER A 215 -25.24 -34.04 44.61
CA SER A 215 -25.62 -33.12 45.70
C SER A 215 -24.61 -32.00 45.98
N ASP A 216 -23.38 -32.12 45.47
CA ASP A 216 -22.33 -31.10 45.57
C ASP A 216 -22.34 -30.08 44.43
N GLY A 217 -23.31 -30.14 43.51
CA GLY A 217 -23.47 -29.21 42.39
C GLY A 217 -22.77 -29.65 41.10
N ARG A 218 -22.06 -30.79 41.11
CA ARG A 218 -21.46 -31.35 39.89
C ARG A 218 -22.53 -31.90 38.96
N VAL A 219 -22.32 -31.67 37.66
CA VAL A 219 -23.15 -32.20 36.58
C VAL A 219 -22.26 -33.02 35.65
N ILE A 220 -22.73 -34.19 35.21
CA ILE A 220 -22.00 -35.01 34.24
C ILE A 220 -22.90 -35.33 33.07
N PHE A 221 -22.44 -35.01 31.86
CA PHE A 221 -23.05 -35.50 30.62
C PHE A 221 -22.36 -36.79 30.23
N GLN A 222 -23.12 -37.84 29.93
CA GLN A 222 -22.57 -39.07 29.38
C GLN A 222 -23.25 -39.41 28.06
N TYR A 223 -22.47 -39.67 27.02
CA TYR A 223 -22.97 -39.97 25.68
C TYR A 223 -22.74 -41.45 25.36
N ASN A 224 -23.80 -42.25 25.30
CA ASN A 224 -23.69 -43.68 25.03
C ASN A 224 -23.73 -44.01 23.54
N SER A 225 -24.63 -43.36 22.79
CA SER A 225 -24.74 -43.54 21.34
C SER A 225 -25.32 -42.30 20.70
N LEU A 226 -24.58 -41.72 19.75
CA LEU A 226 -24.95 -40.52 19.03
C LEU A 226 -24.96 -40.78 17.51
N ASN A 227 -26.13 -41.05 16.96
CA ASN A 227 -26.24 -41.40 15.55
C ASN A 227 -26.20 -40.15 14.63
N ASN A 228 -25.43 -40.26 13.55
CA ASN A 228 -25.39 -39.32 12.41
C ASN A 228 -25.15 -37.85 12.79
N ILE A 229 -24.06 -37.62 13.55
CA ILE A 229 -23.51 -36.28 13.83
C ILE A 229 -22.74 -35.82 12.59
N ALA A 230 -23.13 -34.70 11.98
CA ALA A 230 -22.34 -34.11 10.90
C ALA A 230 -21.15 -33.31 11.47
N PRO A 231 -19.95 -33.42 10.88
CA PRO A 231 -18.80 -32.60 11.27
C PRO A 231 -19.12 -31.10 11.10
N GLY A 232 -18.90 -30.30 12.16
CA GLY A 232 -19.15 -28.86 12.15
C GLY A 232 -20.61 -28.44 12.37
N SER A 233 -21.51 -29.36 12.73
CA SER A 233 -22.86 -28.99 13.16
C SER A 233 -22.85 -28.27 14.51
N PRO A 234 -23.55 -27.12 14.65
CA PRO A 234 -23.57 -26.30 15.86
C PRO A 234 -24.47 -26.94 16.94
N TYR A 235 -23.99 -27.99 17.59
CA TYR A 235 -24.72 -28.60 18.71
C TYR A 235 -24.33 -27.90 20.01
N ASN A 236 -25.27 -27.11 20.52
CA ASN A 236 -25.11 -26.32 21.74
C ASN A 236 -25.28 -27.25 22.95
N SER A 237 -24.18 -27.59 23.63
CA SER A 237 -24.19 -28.37 24.86
C SER A 237 -23.48 -27.59 25.95
N GLY A 238 -24.03 -27.60 27.16
CA GLY A 238 -23.49 -26.81 28.26
C GLY A 238 -24.46 -26.65 29.42
N ILE A 239 -24.09 -25.75 30.32
CA ILE A 239 -24.89 -25.33 31.47
C ILE A 239 -25.05 -23.81 31.43
N ASP A 240 -26.22 -23.29 31.78
CA ASP A 240 -26.48 -21.84 31.68
C ASP A 240 -27.09 -21.25 32.94
N ASP A 241 -26.76 -19.98 33.19
CA ASP A 241 -27.25 -19.20 34.32
C ASP A 241 -28.65 -18.61 34.04
N ASN A 242 -29.18 -17.80 34.95
CA ASN A 242 -30.48 -17.16 34.78
C ASN A 242 -30.38 -15.75 34.13
N TYR A 243 -29.19 -15.33 33.72
CA TYR A 243 -28.92 -13.97 33.22
C TYR A 243 -28.59 -13.97 31.72
N GLY A 244 -28.19 -15.13 31.20
CA GLY A 244 -28.11 -15.41 29.79
C GLY A 244 -26.86 -14.89 29.08
N SER A 245 -25.79 -14.66 29.84
CA SER A 245 -24.53 -14.14 29.30
C SER A 245 -23.28 -14.84 29.83
N ASN A 246 -23.42 -15.75 30.80
CA ASN A 246 -22.28 -16.31 31.52
C ASN A 246 -22.31 -17.84 31.68
N GLY A 247 -23.18 -18.55 30.95
CA GLY A 247 -23.17 -20.00 30.89
C GLY A 247 -21.90 -20.61 30.27
N LEU A 248 -21.61 -21.85 30.64
CA LEU A 248 -20.48 -22.63 30.15
C LEU A 248 -20.89 -23.59 29.03
N SER A 249 -20.38 -23.34 27.82
CA SER A 249 -20.51 -24.22 26.65
C SER A 249 -19.38 -25.25 26.60
N CYS A 250 -19.68 -26.46 26.13
CA CYS A 250 -18.71 -27.51 25.78
C CYS A 250 -18.88 -27.94 24.30
N GLU A 251 -19.23 -26.97 23.45
CA GLU A 251 -19.51 -27.13 22.01
C GLU A 251 -18.63 -28.16 21.29
N ASN A 252 -19.29 -28.87 20.36
CA ASN A 252 -18.69 -29.81 19.40
C ASN A 252 -17.91 -31.02 19.96
N SER A 253 -18.02 -31.29 21.26
CA SER A 253 -17.24 -32.32 21.94
C SER A 253 -18.09 -33.56 22.21
N PHE A 254 -18.49 -34.23 21.13
CA PHE A 254 -19.45 -35.35 21.18
C PHE A 254 -18.84 -36.63 20.59
N SER A 255 -18.72 -37.66 21.41
CA SER A 255 -18.39 -39.00 20.93
C SER A 255 -19.03 -40.07 21.81
N ASP A 256 -19.31 -41.22 21.21
CA ASP A 256 -19.79 -42.39 21.95
C ASP A 256 -18.77 -42.78 23.03
N GLY A 257 -19.25 -43.03 24.25
CA GLY A 257 -18.43 -43.36 25.40
C GLY A 257 -17.72 -42.17 26.06
N LEU A 258 -18.11 -40.94 25.74
CA LEU A 258 -17.57 -39.73 26.37
C LEU A 258 -18.38 -39.33 27.61
N ALA A 259 -17.68 -38.80 28.62
CA ALA A 259 -18.26 -38.13 29.76
C ALA A 259 -17.68 -36.72 29.94
N ILE A 260 -18.52 -35.70 30.11
CA ILE A 260 -18.09 -34.33 30.39
C ILE A 260 -18.57 -33.96 31.79
N THR A 261 -17.63 -33.63 32.67
CA THR A 261 -17.91 -33.28 34.08
C THR A 261 -17.81 -31.78 34.27
N PHE A 262 -18.89 -31.15 34.70
CA PHE A 262 -18.96 -29.75 35.10
C PHE A 262 -18.75 -29.64 36.61
N TYR A 263 -17.77 -28.82 36.99
CA TYR A 263 -17.40 -28.55 38.37
C TYR A 263 -17.88 -27.14 38.77
N PRO A 264 -18.61 -27.00 39.88
CA PRO A 264 -18.90 -25.69 40.45
C PRO A 264 -17.60 -25.01 40.92
N PRO A 265 -17.56 -23.67 40.98
CA PRO A 265 -16.41 -22.94 41.48
C PRO A 265 -16.09 -23.34 42.92
N ALA A 266 -14.80 -23.43 43.23
CA ALA A 266 -14.36 -23.54 44.62
C ALA A 266 -14.75 -22.26 45.40
N PRO A 267 -14.95 -22.34 46.72
CA PRO A 267 -15.18 -21.16 47.54
C PRO A 267 -14.08 -20.10 47.36
N GLY A 268 -14.44 -18.87 47.00
CA GLY A 268 -13.48 -17.79 46.79
C GLY A 268 -14.02 -16.54 46.12
N ILE A 269 -13.10 -15.64 45.80
CA ILE A 269 -13.35 -14.41 45.05
C ILE A 269 -13.12 -14.68 43.57
N ILE A 270 -13.99 -14.13 42.72
CA ILE A 270 -13.89 -14.15 41.27
C ILE A 270 -13.86 -12.70 40.78
N LEU A 271 -12.85 -12.37 39.97
CA LEU A 271 -12.70 -11.08 39.31
C LEU A 271 -12.91 -11.24 37.80
N GLY A 272 -13.98 -10.64 37.26
CA GLY A 272 -14.37 -10.78 35.85
C GLY A 272 -14.48 -9.44 35.12
N ASN A 273 -14.44 -9.46 33.79
CA ASN A 273 -14.59 -8.28 32.93
C ASN A 273 -13.71 -7.06 33.31
N PRO A 274 -12.39 -7.23 33.49
CA PRO A 274 -11.47 -6.13 33.73
C PRO A 274 -11.43 -5.17 32.52
N ALA A 275 -11.55 -3.87 32.74
CA ALA A 275 -11.55 -2.87 31.67
C ALA A 275 -10.98 -1.53 32.12
N VAL A 276 -10.47 -0.76 31.16
CA VAL A 276 -10.20 0.68 31.27
C VAL A 276 -10.85 1.40 30.10
N ASP A 277 -11.53 2.52 30.39
CA ASP A 277 -12.25 3.33 29.39
C ASP A 277 -11.90 4.82 29.53
N PRO A 278 -11.50 5.51 28.43
CA PRO A 278 -11.16 4.95 27.12
C PRO A 278 -9.83 4.15 27.15
N PRO A 279 -9.57 3.24 26.18
CA PRO A 279 -8.32 2.47 26.14
C PRO A 279 -7.08 3.31 25.78
N SER A 280 -7.26 4.55 25.33
CA SER A 280 -6.20 5.49 25.06
C SER A 280 -6.67 6.94 25.13
N GLY A 281 -5.74 7.90 25.15
CA GLY A 281 -6.05 9.33 25.17
C GLY A 281 -4.81 10.21 25.30
N ASN A 282 -4.98 11.43 25.82
CA ASN A 282 -3.89 12.35 26.13
C ASN A 282 -3.84 12.65 27.63
N VAL A 283 -2.90 13.52 28.04
CA VAL A 283 -2.70 13.90 29.46
C VAL A 283 -3.90 14.58 30.12
N ALA A 284 -4.90 15.02 29.35
CA ALA A 284 -6.16 15.58 29.86
C ALA A 284 -7.33 14.56 29.83
N THR A 285 -7.12 13.37 29.27
CA THR A 285 -8.14 12.31 29.21
C THR A 285 -8.38 11.72 30.60
N ASN A 286 -9.65 11.59 30.95
CA ASN A 286 -10.09 10.92 32.17
C ASN A 286 -10.32 9.44 31.90
N PHE A 287 -9.53 8.59 32.53
CA PHE A 287 -9.63 7.13 32.46
C PHE A 287 -10.44 6.58 33.63
N ASN A 288 -11.25 5.57 33.36
CA ASN A 288 -12.04 4.85 34.35
C ASN A 288 -11.73 3.35 34.26
N TYR A 289 -11.28 2.78 35.37
CA TYR A 289 -11.02 1.36 35.50
C TYR A 289 -12.21 0.67 36.14
N SER A 290 -12.58 -0.50 35.63
CA SER A 290 -13.66 -1.31 36.19
C SER A 290 -13.33 -2.79 36.20
N VAL A 291 -13.85 -3.50 37.20
CA VAL A 291 -13.83 -4.97 37.25
C VAL A 291 -15.05 -5.48 37.99
N GLY A 292 -15.63 -6.58 37.53
CA GLY A 292 -16.65 -7.32 38.27
C GLY A 292 -16.02 -8.05 39.44
N TYR A 293 -16.54 -7.83 40.65
CA TYR A 293 -16.21 -8.57 41.86
C TYR A 293 -17.37 -9.47 42.23
N ARG A 294 -17.10 -10.76 42.40
CA ARG A 294 -18.05 -11.75 42.93
C ARG A 294 -17.39 -12.58 44.00
N ASN A 295 -18.15 -12.99 45.00
CA ASN A 295 -17.71 -13.92 46.01
C ASN A 295 -18.70 -15.08 46.13
N THR A 296 -18.23 -16.32 46.00
CA THR A 296 -19.08 -17.51 45.98
C THR A 296 -19.78 -17.81 47.32
N VAL A 297 -19.36 -17.18 48.42
CA VAL A 297 -20.02 -17.24 49.74
C VAL A 297 -20.67 -15.91 50.14
N GLY A 298 -20.66 -14.91 49.26
CA GLY A 298 -21.39 -13.66 49.42
C GLY A 298 -20.75 -12.63 50.35
N THR A 299 -19.47 -12.80 50.67
CA THR A 299 -18.72 -11.84 51.49
C THR A 299 -18.34 -10.60 50.67
N ALA A 300 -18.39 -9.44 51.34
CA ALA A 300 -17.89 -8.19 50.81
C ALA A 300 -16.35 -8.20 50.78
N PRO A 301 -15.69 -7.47 49.86
CA PRO A 301 -14.24 -7.32 49.90
C PRO A 301 -13.81 -6.53 51.14
N THR A 302 -12.74 -6.98 51.79
CA THR A 302 -11.97 -6.21 52.77
C THR A 302 -10.89 -5.35 52.09
N VAL A 303 -10.42 -5.79 50.92
CA VAL A 303 -9.49 -5.06 50.06
C VAL A 303 -10.02 -5.16 48.63
N MET A 304 -10.11 -4.01 47.94
CA MET A 304 -10.37 -3.96 46.50
C MET A 304 -9.52 -2.86 45.87
N GLN A 305 -8.58 -3.26 45.01
CA GLN A 305 -7.59 -2.34 44.43
C GLN A 305 -7.42 -2.57 42.94
N VAL A 306 -7.16 -1.48 42.23
CA VAL A 306 -6.49 -1.50 40.93
C VAL A 306 -5.05 -1.03 41.14
N TYR A 307 -4.10 -1.76 40.60
CA TYR A 307 -2.70 -1.36 40.52
C TYR A 307 -2.48 -0.78 39.13
N ILE A 308 -2.03 0.47 39.04
CA ILE A 308 -1.69 1.14 37.78
C ILE A 308 -0.21 1.45 37.85
N ASP A 309 0.58 0.95 36.89
CA ASP A 309 2.05 1.00 36.90
C ASP A 309 2.67 0.51 38.23
N GLY A 310 2.09 -0.56 38.78
CA GLY A 310 2.48 -1.14 40.07
C GLY A 310 2.09 -0.33 41.31
N SER A 311 1.43 0.82 41.17
CA SER A 311 0.95 1.63 42.30
C SER A 311 -0.50 1.30 42.67
N PRO A 312 -0.83 0.99 43.93
CA PRO A 312 -2.17 0.59 44.33
C PRO A 312 -3.12 1.78 44.51
N TYR A 313 -4.33 1.63 44.01
CA TYR A 313 -5.45 2.56 44.18
C TYR A 313 -6.69 1.83 44.66
N THR A 314 -7.35 2.37 45.68
CA THR A 314 -8.57 1.77 46.23
C THR A 314 -9.75 1.99 45.31
N MET A 315 -10.46 0.92 44.97
CA MET A 315 -11.66 0.99 44.14
C MET A 315 -12.90 1.32 44.98
N THR A 316 -13.91 1.89 44.32
CA THR A 316 -15.23 2.16 44.90
C THR A 316 -16.07 0.89 44.86
N ASP A 317 -16.49 0.43 46.04
CA ASP A 317 -17.50 -0.62 46.18
C ASP A 317 -18.91 0.00 46.16
N PRO A 318 -19.76 -0.32 45.18
CA PRO A 318 -21.15 0.18 45.15
C PRO A 318 -22.02 -0.45 46.25
N GLY A 319 -21.56 -1.53 46.89
CA GLY A 319 -22.34 -2.38 47.77
C GLY A 319 -23.36 -3.22 46.99
N GLY A 320 -23.78 -4.35 47.56
CA GLY A 320 -24.85 -5.15 46.95
C GLY A 320 -24.76 -6.64 47.22
N ASN A 321 -25.30 -7.41 46.26
CA ASN A 321 -25.31 -8.86 46.33
C ASN A 321 -24.00 -9.45 45.78
N TYR A 322 -23.02 -9.64 46.65
CA TYR A 322 -21.71 -10.18 46.26
C TYR A 322 -21.77 -11.64 45.75
N LEU A 323 -22.86 -12.39 46.02
CA LEU A 323 -23.09 -13.70 45.40
C LEU A 323 -23.43 -13.60 43.91
N ALA A 324 -24.13 -12.54 43.51
CA ALA A 324 -24.47 -12.26 42.11
C ALA A 324 -23.38 -11.44 41.39
N GLY A 325 -22.53 -10.75 42.16
CA GLY A 325 -21.46 -9.89 41.67
C GLY A 325 -21.84 -8.41 41.64
N VAL A 326 -20.83 -7.54 41.72
CA VAL A 326 -20.95 -6.09 41.63
C VAL A 326 -19.79 -5.53 40.80
N THR A 327 -19.99 -4.40 40.11
CA THR A 327 -18.90 -3.74 39.36
C THR A 327 -18.17 -2.75 40.25
N MET A 328 -16.89 -3.01 40.50
CA MET A 328 -15.97 -2.13 41.20
C MET A 328 -15.41 -1.10 40.21
N THR A 329 -15.26 0.16 40.63
CA THR A 329 -14.73 1.22 39.74
C THR A 329 -13.65 2.08 40.40
N TYR A 330 -12.70 2.56 39.60
CA TYR A 330 -11.72 3.58 40.00
C TYR A 330 -11.55 4.60 38.88
N GLY A 331 -11.66 5.89 39.21
CA GLY A 331 -11.65 6.99 38.25
C GLY A 331 -12.71 8.05 38.59
N PRO A 332 -12.76 9.16 37.83
CA PRO A 332 -11.86 9.50 36.72
C PRO A 332 -10.43 9.82 37.19
N VAL A 333 -9.42 9.40 36.41
CA VAL A 333 -8.00 9.70 36.66
C VAL A 333 -7.28 10.09 35.36
N THR A 334 -6.34 11.04 35.43
CA THR A 334 -5.43 11.39 34.34
C THR A 334 -4.07 10.74 34.55
N LEU A 335 -3.40 10.34 33.48
CA LEU A 335 -2.09 9.68 33.51
C LEU A 335 -1.03 10.47 32.73
N ALA A 336 0.24 10.20 33.00
CA ALA A 336 1.36 10.81 32.27
C ALA A 336 1.46 10.22 30.86
N VAL A 337 2.21 10.85 29.95
CA VAL A 337 2.47 10.29 28.62
C VAL A 337 3.18 8.95 28.75
N GLY A 338 2.73 7.93 28.01
CA GLY A 338 3.32 6.61 27.99
C GLY A 338 2.30 5.48 27.83
N SER A 339 2.82 4.26 27.69
CA SER A 339 2.02 3.04 27.81
C SER A 339 1.91 2.67 29.29
N HIS A 340 0.70 2.42 29.76
CA HIS A 340 0.42 2.01 31.13
C HIS A 340 0.02 0.55 31.19
N ASP A 341 0.15 -0.04 32.37
CA ASP A 341 -0.35 -1.38 32.65
C ASP A 341 -1.11 -1.42 33.97
N TYR A 342 -2.02 -2.38 34.10
CA TYR A 342 -2.83 -2.51 35.30
C TYR A 342 -3.19 -3.93 35.67
N TYR A 343 -3.53 -4.13 36.94
CA TYR A 343 -4.17 -5.36 37.40
C TYR A 343 -5.08 -5.07 38.58
N PHE A 344 -6.07 -5.94 38.78
CA PHE A 344 -6.98 -5.85 39.92
C PHE A 344 -6.59 -6.85 40.99
N TYR A 345 -6.79 -6.47 42.25
CA TYR A 345 -6.53 -7.30 43.42
C TYR A 345 -7.65 -7.17 44.44
N ALA A 346 -8.06 -8.29 45.01
CA ALA A 346 -9.14 -8.33 45.97
C ALA A 346 -8.85 -9.32 47.11
N GLU A 347 -9.30 -8.98 48.31
CA GLU A 347 -9.34 -9.84 49.49
C GLU A 347 -10.70 -9.70 50.19
N ASP A 348 -11.17 -10.73 50.89
CA ASP A 348 -12.39 -10.69 51.74
C ASP A 348 -12.10 -11.09 53.21
N GLY A 349 -10.81 -11.22 53.56
CA GLY A 349 -10.34 -11.69 54.86
C GLY A 349 -10.14 -13.21 54.95
N THR A 350 -10.62 -13.99 53.99
CA THR A 350 -10.41 -15.45 53.89
C THR A 350 -9.73 -15.84 52.58
N TYR A 351 -10.19 -15.26 51.47
CA TYR A 351 -9.77 -15.54 50.11
C TYR A 351 -9.15 -14.30 49.49
N THR A 352 -8.30 -14.53 48.49
CA THR A 352 -7.66 -13.48 47.68
C THR A 352 -7.82 -13.82 46.21
N ALA A 353 -8.02 -12.82 45.36
CA ALA A 353 -8.03 -12.99 43.91
C ALA A 353 -7.31 -11.85 43.20
N ARG A 354 -6.85 -12.12 41.98
CA ARG A 354 -6.14 -11.17 41.12
C ARG A 354 -6.59 -11.34 39.67
N SER A 355 -6.70 -10.25 38.92
CA SER A 355 -6.97 -10.28 37.48
C SER A 355 -5.98 -9.36 36.73
N PRO A 356 -5.15 -9.89 35.81
CA PRO A 356 -5.00 -11.31 35.51
C PRO A 356 -4.35 -12.07 36.68
N GLU A 357 -4.40 -13.41 36.71
CA GLU A 357 -3.78 -14.19 37.81
C GLU A 357 -2.26 -13.96 37.89
N THR A 358 -1.60 -13.74 36.74
CA THR A 358 -0.18 -13.37 36.61
C THR A 358 -0.02 -12.29 35.54
N GLY A 359 1.03 -11.45 35.62
CA GLY A 359 1.26 -10.37 34.65
C GLY A 359 0.29 -9.19 34.81
N THR A 360 0.09 -8.38 33.77
CA THR A 360 -0.80 -7.20 33.81
C THR A 360 -1.68 -7.15 32.57
N HIS A 361 -2.80 -6.44 32.66
CA HIS A 361 -3.57 -5.98 31.51
C HIS A 361 -2.87 -4.76 30.91
N SER A 362 -2.86 -4.67 29.58
CA SER A 362 -2.28 -3.52 28.87
C SER A 362 -3.24 -2.32 28.86
N GLY A 363 -2.69 -1.12 28.94
CA GLY A 363 -3.39 0.14 28.74
C GLY A 363 -3.76 0.90 30.03
N PRO A 364 -4.22 2.15 29.90
CA PRO A 364 -4.44 2.85 28.64
C PRO A 364 -3.13 3.41 28.07
N VAL A 365 -3.10 3.72 26.77
CA VAL A 365 -1.97 4.43 26.15
C VAL A 365 -2.24 5.92 26.16
N VAL A 366 -1.33 6.71 26.72
CA VAL A 366 -1.40 8.17 26.74
C VAL A 366 -0.42 8.76 25.75
N TYR A 367 -0.94 9.42 24.72
CA TYR A 367 -0.16 10.04 23.65
C TYR A 367 0.20 11.50 23.98
N PRO A 368 1.40 11.96 23.61
CA PRO A 368 1.73 13.38 23.66
C PRO A 368 1.04 14.13 22.51
N ALA A 369 0.74 15.42 22.71
CA ALA A 369 0.34 16.28 21.60
C ALA A 369 1.56 16.56 20.70
N LEU A 370 1.39 16.44 19.39
CA LEU A 370 2.48 16.51 18.42
C LEU A 370 2.72 17.94 17.93
N SER A 371 3.98 18.27 17.65
CA SER A 371 4.42 19.55 17.08
C SER A 371 5.87 19.41 16.60
N GLY A 372 6.15 19.89 15.39
CA GLY A 372 7.47 19.82 14.77
C GLY A 372 7.55 18.77 13.67
N SER A 373 8.77 18.32 13.36
CA SER A 373 9.04 17.31 12.34
C SER A 373 9.26 15.96 13.01
N TYR A 374 8.76 14.90 12.37
CA TYR A 374 8.87 13.51 12.81
C TYR A 374 9.27 12.63 11.63
N ASP A 375 10.13 11.64 11.89
CA ASP A 375 10.54 10.69 10.85
C ASP A 375 9.79 9.36 10.99
N VAL A 376 9.31 8.83 9.87
CA VAL A 376 8.55 7.58 9.78
C VAL A 376 9.39 6.53 9.05
N GLY A 377 9.70 5.42 9.72
CA GLY A 377 10.46 4.29 9.16
C GLY A 377 11.94 4.54 8.85
N GLY A 378 12.49 5.73 9.14
CA GLY A 378 13.89 6.12 8.91
C GLY A 378 14.28 7.41 9.66
N GLY A 379 15.43 8.03 9.38
CA GLY A 379 15.85 9.39 9.82
C GLY A 379 16.09 9.68 11.32
N GLY A 380 15.48 8.89 12.18
CA GLY A 380 15.31 9.10 13.62
C GLY A 380 14.25 8.14 14.18
N ASN A 381 13.35 7.70 13.30
CA ASN A 381 12.34 6.66 13.49
C ASN A 381 11.45 6.96 14.69
N ASP A 382 10.91 8.18 14.72
CA ASP A 382 9.94 8.62 15.73
C ASP A 382 8.67 7.75 15.69
N PHE A 383 8.30 7.32 14.48
CA PHE A 383 7.21 6.38 14.25
C PHE A 383 7.66 5.23 13.34
N PRO A 384 7.28 3.97 13.64
CA PRO A 384 7.60 2.85 12.77
C PRO A 384 6.80 2.84 11.46
N ASP A 385 5.59 3.41 11.46
CA ASP A 385 4.67 3.38 10.30
C ASP A 385 3.61 4.49 10.39
N LEU A 386 2.85 4.69 9.31
CA LEU A 386 1.79 5.72 9.26
C LEU A 386 0.53 5.37 10.07
N VAL A 387 0.29 4.08 10.37
CA VAL A 387 -0.85 3.68 11.22
C VAL A 387 -0.61 4.18 12.65
N THR A 388 0.61 4.04 13.17
CA THR A 388 1.01 4.56 14.48
C THR A 388 1.02 6.08 14.54
N VAL A 389 1.39 6.77 13.45
CA VAL A 389 1.20 8.22 13.30
C VAL A 389 -0.27 8.58 13.47
N SER A 390 -1.16 7.88 12.76
CA SER A 390 -2.61 8.15 12.82
C SER A 390 -3.18 7.95 14.23
N LEU A 391 -2.71 6.94 14.97
CA LEU A 391 -3.13 6.68 16.35
C LEU A 391 -2.62 7.77 17.30
N ALA A 392 -1.38 8.22 17.13
CA ALA A 392 -0.80 9.29 17.94
C ALA A 392 -1.51 10.64 17.72
N LEU A 393 -1.84 10.98 16.48
CA LEU A 393 -2.63 12.16 16.15
C LEU A 393 -4.03 12.10 16.78
N GLN A 394 -4.71 10.95 16.67
CA GLN A 394 -6.06 10.77 17.24
C GLN A 394 -6.06 10.84 18.77
N GLY A 395 -5.07 10.23 19.43
CA GLY A 395 -5.00 10.19 20.89
C GLY A 395 -4.45 11.49 21.50
N GLY A 396 -3.41 12.06 20.90
CA GLY A 396 -2.64 13.18 21.42
C GLY A 396 -3.07 14.55 20.91
N GLY A 397 -3.53 14.62 19.65
CA GLY A 397 -3.77 15.88 18.95
C GLY A 397 -2.48 16.64 18.61
N LEU A 398 -2.62 17.93 18.33
CA LEU A 398 -1.56 18.84 17.94
C LEU A 398 -1.36 19.96 18.97
N ALA A 399 -0.11 20.26 19.28
CA ALA A 399 0.33 21.44 20.02
C ALA A 399 0.91 22.54 19.10
N GLY A 400 1.16 22.21 17.83
CA GLY A 400 1.70 23.06 16.77
C GLY A 400 1.59 22.37 15.41
N PRO A 401 2.11 22.96 14.32
CA PRO A 401 2.22 22.27 13.03
C PRO A 401 3.02 20.98 13.18
N ALA A 402 2.59 19.91 12.52
CA ALA A 402 3.28 18.63 12.52
C ALA A 402 3.56 18.15 11.10
N THR A 403 4.82 17.82 10.83
CA THR A 403 5.28 17.23 9.56
C THR A 403 5.82 15.84 9.82
N PHE A 404 5.41 14.87 9.01
CA PHE A 404 5.85 13.48 9.04
C PHE A 404 6.60 13.18 7.74
N ASN A 405 7.92 13.00 7.84
CA ASN A 405 8.79 12.65 6.71
C ASN A 405 8.90 11.13 6.63
N VAL A 406 8.38 10.56 5.56
CA VAL A 406 8.30 9.12 5.35
C VAL A 406 9.50 8.68 4.51
N TYR A 407 10.33 7.81 5.08
CA TYR A 407 11.52 7.27 4.44
C TYR A 407 11.18 6.04 3.59
N ASN A 408 12.10 5.66 2.69
CA ASN A 408 11.94 4.47 1.84
C ASN A 408 11.49 3.24 2.65
N GLY A 409 10.46 2.58 2.15
CA GLY A 409 9.84 1.43 2.77
C GLY A 409 8.42 1.23 2.24
N THR A 410 7.86 0.05 2.50
CA THR A 410 6.47 -0.25 2.20
C THR A 410 5.67 -0.27 3.51
N TYR A 411 4.65 0.57 3.59
CA TYR A 411 3.84 0.75 4.80
C TYR A 411 2.40 0.30 4.52
N ASP A 412 2.04 -0.90 5.01
CA ASP A 412 0.69 -1.44 4.87
C ASP A 412 -0.22 -0.99 6.02
N GLY A 413 -1.42 -0.55 5.67
CA GLY A 413 -2.52 -0.30 6.60
C GLY A 413 -3.18 1.06 6.38
N GLN A 414 -4.50 1.09 6.57
CA GLN A 414 -5.28 2.30 6.36
C GLN A 414 -4.93 3.41 7.37
N VAL A 415 -4.51 4.57 6.84
CA VAL A 415 -4.20 5.77 7.64
C VAL A 415 -5.49 6.56 7.90
N ASN A 416 -5.94 6.57 9.15
CA ASN A 416 -7.22 7.18 9.55
C ASN A 416 -7.02 8.56 10.17
N LEU A 417 -7.53 9.61 9.51
CA LEU A 417 -7.43 11.00 9.98
C LEU A 417 -8.84 11.59 10.14
N PRO A 418 -9.40 11.60 11.38
CA PRO A 418 -10.71 12.20 11.62
C PRO A 418 -10.64 13.71 11.90
N GLY A 419 -11.73 14.43 11.63
CA GLY A 419 -11.91 15.85 11.99
C GLY A 419 -11.90 16.14 13.49
N THR A 420 -11.90 15.10 14.32
CA THR A 420 -11.83 15.21 15.78
C THR A 420 -10.41 15.31 16.33
N ILE A 421 -9.37 15.30 15.48
CA ILE A 421 -7.99 15.52 15.91
C ILE A 421 -7.88 16.91 16.56
N VAL A 422 -7.62 16.91 17.86
CA VAL A 422 -7.62 18.14 18.68
C VAL A 422 -6.46 19.03 18.25
N GLY A 423 -6.73 20.32 18.02
CA GLY A 423 -5.70 21.32 17.75
C GLY A 423 -5.41 21.58 16.27
N THR A 424 -5.93 20.75 15.36
CA THR A 424 -5.79 20.94 13.91
C THR A 424 -6.45 22.22 13.42
N GLY A 425 -5.81 22.88 12.45
CA GLY A 425 -6.31 24.11 11.83
C GLY A 425 -5.23 24.79 10.99
N ALA A 426 -5.56 25.93 10.38
CA ALA A 426 -4.60 26.69 9.53
C ALA A 426 -3.26 27.03 10.21
N ALA A 427 -3.25 27.17 11.55
CA ALA A 427 -2.02 27.42 12.31
C ALA A 427 -1.23 26.15 12.66
N ASN A 428 -1.91 25.00 12.67
CA ASN A 428 -1.39 23.70 13.05
C ASN A 428 -1.81 22.64 12.01
N PRO A 429 -1.33 22.75 10.76
CA PRO A 429 -1.60 21.74 9.74
C PRO A 429 -0.89 20.41 10.06
N ILE A 430 -1.40 19.35 9.44
CA ILE A 430 -0.76 18.04 9.37
C ILE A 430 -0.15 17.91 7.96
N VAL A 431 1.13 17.61 7.87
CA VAL A 431 1.80 17.31 6.59
C VAL A 431 2.38 15.91 6.67
N ILE A 432 1.96 15.03 5.77
CA ILE A 432 2.56 13.71 5.56
C ILE A 432 3.21 13.76 4.18
N GLN A 433 4.52 13.51 4.14
CA GLN A 433 5.31 13.66 2.93
C GLN A 433 6.42 12.63 2.84
N ASN A 434 6.98 12.39 1.66
CA ASN A 434 8.29 11.77 1.58
C ASN A 434 9.36 12.62 2.31
N ALA A 435 10.34 11.90 2.87
CA ALA A 435 11.61 12.52 3.21
C ALA A 435 12.35 12.88 1.90
N THR A 436 13.13 13.96 1.91
CA THR A 436 13.89 14.40 0.74
C THR A 436 14.78 13.27 0.21
N GLY A 437 14.70 12.99 -1.10
CA GLY A 437 15.44 11.90 -1.77
C GLY A 437 14.91 10.50 -1.46
N HIS A 438 13.68 10.38 -0.96
CA HIS A 438 13.02 9.11 -0.67
C HIS A 438 11.69 8.98 -1.45
N SER A 439 11.36 7.74 -1.81
CA SER A 439 10.15 7.33 -2.53
C SER A 439 9.43 6.22 -1.75
N PRO A 440 8.72 6.57 -0.66
CA PRO A 440 8.01 5.61 0.18
C PRO A 440 6.72 5.09 -0.48
N VAL A 441 6.43 3.81 -0.26
CA VAL A 441 5.25 3.13 -0.83
C VAL A 441 4.21 2.88 0.26
N ILE A 442 2.99 3.36 0.04
CA ILE A 442 1.86 3.20 0.96
C ILE A 442 0.87 2.19 0.38
N THR A 443 0.55 1.14 1.14
CA THR A 443 -0.39 0.10 0.73
C THR A 443 -1.50 -0.12 1.76
N SER A 444 -2.59 -0.77 1.35
CA SER A 444 -3.68 -1.09 2.27
C SER A 444 -4.46 -2.32 1.85
N SER A 445 -4.04 -3.47 2.35
CA SER A 445 -4.61 -4.79 2.02
C SER A 445 -6.10 -4.97 2.36
N SER A 446 -6.67 -4.10 3.21
CA SER A 446 -8.07 -4.20 3.69
C SER A 446 -8.84 -2.88 3.68
N GLY A 447 -8.22 -1.78 3.23
CA GLY A 447 -8.72 -0.43 3.46
C GLY A 447 -8.43 0.55 2.33
N GLN A 448 -8.56 1.84 2.65
CA GLN A 448 -8.00 2.93 1.85
C GLN A 448 -6.51 3.11 2.18
N GLY A 449 -5.74 3.77 1.32
CA GLY A 449 -4.42 4.28 1.72
C GLY A 449 -4.58 5.34 2.81
N PHE A 450 -5.31 6.41 2.48
CA PHE A 450 -5.68 7.48 3.41
C PHE A 450 -7.19 7.65 3.51
N TYR A 451 -7.70 7.72 4.73
CA TYR A 451 -9.11 7.99 5.02
C TYR A 451 -9.28 9.23 5.90
N LEU A 452 -9.69 10.32 5.26
CA LEU A 452 -9.92 11.61 5.91
C LEU A 452 -11.41 11.78 6.18
N THR A 453 -11.81 11.83 7.45
CA THR A 453 -13.23 11.86 7.86
C THR A 453 -13.61 13.16 8.56
N GLY A 454 -14.05 14.15 7.79
CA GLY A 454 -14.26 15.53 8.25
C GLY A 454 -12.96 16.22 8.65
N ALA A 455 -11.80 15.72 8.21
CA ALA A 455 -10.50 16.29 8.54
C ALA A 455 -10.25 17.59 7.75
N ASP A 456 -9.56 18.52 8.39
CA ASP A 456 -9.19 19.79 7.81
C ASP A 456 -7.68 20.02 7.87
N TYR A 457 -7.13 20.80 6.93
CA TYR A 457 -5.72 21.21 6.92
C TYR A 457 -4.71 20.06 6.94
N VAL A 458 -5.01 18.99 6.20
CA VAL A 458 -4.11 17.85 5.98
C VAL A 458 -3.47 17.94 4.60
N THR A 459 -2.15 17.78 4.53
CA THR A 459 -1.38 17.64 3.28
C THR A 459 -0.83 16.22 3.15
N ILE A 460 -1.02 15.60 2.00
CA ILE A 460 -0.42 14.31 1.60
C ILE A 460 0.37 14.57 0.32
N ARG A 461 1.69 14.36 0.35
CA ARG A 461 2.54 14.68 -0.81
C ARG A 461 3.74 13.80 -1.04
N GLY A 462 4.18 13.64 -2.28
CA GLY A 462 5.43 12.92 -2.61
C GLY A 462 5.38 11.43 -2.31
N LEU A 463 4.18 10.81 -2.29
CA LEU A 463 4.02 9.41 -1.93
C LEU A 463 3.59 8.56 -3.13
N GLU A 464 4.13 7.35 -3.22
CA GLU A 464 3.53 6.28 -4.00
C GLU A 464 2.41 5.63 -3.16
N ILE A 465 1.18 5.60 -3.70
CA ILE A 465 0.02 5.01 -3.03
C ILE A 465 -0.54 3.93 -3.94
N THR A 466 -0.38 2.67 -3.53
CA THR A 466 -0.65 1.53 -4.39
C THR A 466 -1.28 0.36 -3.64
N ASP A 467 -1.74 -0.65 -4.36
CA ASP A 467 -2.28 -1.91 -3.82
C ASP A 467 -3.31 -1.72 -2.68
N CYS A 468 -4.14 -0.67 -2.79
CA CYS A 468 -5.17 -0.37 -1.81
C CYS A 468 -6.46 -1.12 -2.16
N TYR A 469 -7.06 -1.81 -1.18
CA TYR A 469 -8.30 -2.57 -1.41
C TYR A 469 -9.47 -1.68 -1.86
N TYR A 470 -9.54 -0.45 -1.34
CA TYR A 470 -10.53 0.57 -1.69
C TYR A 470 -9.92 1.75 -2.46
N ASN A 471 -9.93 2.96 -1.91
CA ASN A 471 -9.42 4.16 -2.56
C ASN A 471 -7.95 4.39 -2.17
N GLY A 472 -7.17 5.07 -3.01
CA GLY A 472 -5.87 5.60 -2.59
C GLY A 472 -6.06 6.65 -1.50
N ILE A 473 -6.70 7.76 -1.85
CA ILE A 473 -7.07 8.84 -0.93
C ILE A 473 -8.58 9.03 -0.93
N TYR A 474 -9.23 8.82 0.22
CA TYR A 474 -10.64 9.10 0.42
C TYR A 474 -10.88 10.27 1.38
N ASN A 475 -11.25 11.41 0.81
CA ASN A 475 -11.58 12.63 1.53
C ASN A 475 -13.10 12.75 1.71
N TYR A 476 -13.58 12.35 2.89
CA TYR A 476 -14.98 12.10 3.20
C TYR A 476 -15.51 13.01 4.32
N TYR A 477 -16.68 13.59 4.14
CA TYR A 477 -17.39 14.34 5.20
C TYR A 477 -17.79 13.45 6.40
N SER A 478 -17.74 13.95 7.64
CA SER A 478 -18.09 13.18 8.86
C SER A 478 -19.60 13.08 9.14
N GLY A 479 -20.44 13.19 8.11
CA GLY A 479 -21.91 13.28 8.25
C GLY A 479 -22.42 14.72 8.37
N THR A 480 -21.91 15.48 9.36
CA THR A 480 -22.29 16.89 9.57
C THR A 480 -21.28 17.90 9.05
N ASP A 481 -19.99 17.52 8.98
CA ASP A 481 -18.91 18.44 8.64
C ASP A 481 -18.18 17.96 7.37
N SER A 482 -18.03 18.86 6.40
CA SER A 482 -17.20 18.64 5.23
C SER A 482 -15.73 18.59 5.61
N SER A 483 -14.94 17.74 4.96
CA SER A 483 -13.48 17.84 5.01
C SER A 483 -13.00 19.00 4.14
N THR A 484 -12.19 19.90 4.68
CA THR A 484 -11.82 21.15 4.01
C THR A 484 -10.35 21.52 4.08
N HIS A 485 -9.87 22.32 3.13
CA HIS A 485 -8.48 22.80 3.11
C HIS A 485 -7.42 21.68 3.10
N ASN A 486 -7.79 20.50 2.60
CA ASN A 486 -6.85 19.39 2.43
C ASN A 486 -6.16 19.50 1.07
N THR A 487 -4.90 19.06 1.04
CA THR A 487 -4.04 19.13 -0.14
C THR A 487 -3.46 17.76 -0.46
N PHE A 488 -3.64 17.30 -1.71
CA PHE A 488 -3.03 16.08 -2.24
C PHE A 488 -2.19 16.47 -3.45
N SER A 489 -0.87 16.32 -3.36
CA SER A 489 0.03 16.76 -4.42
C SER A 489 1.27 15.92 -4.61
N GLN A 490 1.83 15.83 -5.82
CA GLN A 490 3.06 15.07 -6.09
C GLN A 490 2.93 13.61 -5.65
N ASN A 491 1.74 13.02 -5.74
CA ASN A 491 1.58 11.60 -5.42
C ASN A 491 1.48 10.81 -6.73
N TYR A 492 2.08 9.63 -6.73
CA TYR A 492 1.83 8.61 -7.74
C TYR A 492 0.82 7.60 -7.18
N ILE A 493 -0.37 7.52 -7.79
CA ILE A 493 -1.47 6.69 -7.27
C ILE A 493 -1.92 5.72 -8.35
N HIS A 494 -1.80 4.43 -8.07
CA HIS A 494 -2.06 3.35 -9.04
C HIS A 494 -2.50 2.06 -8.34
N ASN A 495 -3.01 1.07 -9.09
CA ASN A 495 -3.42 -0.25 -8.58
C ASN A 495 -4.32 -0.22 -7.33
N VAL A 496 -5.26 0.72 -7.28
CA VAL A 496 -6.22 0.84 -6.18
C VAL A 496 -7.56 0.22 -6.55
N GLY A 497 -8.36 -0.06 -5.53
CA GLY A 497 -9.72 -0.56 -5.74
C GLY A 497 -9.74 -2.01 -6.18
N LEU A 498 -8.84 -2.83 -5.63
CA LEU A 498 -8.74 -4.27 -5.90
C LEU A 498 -10.07 -5.02 -5.62
N GLY A 499 -10.97 -4.45 -4.80
CA GLY A 499 -12.34 -4.92 -4.59
C GLY A 499 -13.36 -4.55 -5.68
N GLY A 500 -12.94 -3.77 -6.69
CA GLY A 500 -13.72 -3.24 -7.81
C GLY A 500 -14.55 -1.99 -7.48
N GLY A 501 -14.54 -0.98 -8.35
CA GLY A 501 -15.47 0.15 -8.27
C GLY A 501 -15.00 1.39 -7.48
N TYR A 502 -13.71 1.49 -7.16
CA TYR A 502 -13.13 2.54 -6.31
C TYR A 502 -12.23 3.51 -7.10
N TYR A 503 -11.61 4.46 -6.40
CA TYR A 503 -10.98 5.65 -6.98
C TYR A 503 -9.58 5.90 -6.37
N PRO A 504 -8.55 6.23 -7.16
CA PRO A 504 -7.30 6.81 -6.68
C PRO A 504 -7.53 8.00 -5.76
N VAL A 505 -8.35 8.97 -6.20
CA VAL A 505 -8.69 10.15 -5.39
C VAL A 505 -10.20 10.35 -5.37
N TYR A 506 -10.78 10.33 -4.17
CA TYR A 506 -12.21 10.56 -3.97
C TYR A 506 -12.49 11.72 -3.01
N LEU A 507 -13.03 12.82 -3.55
CA LEU A 507 -13.56 13.97 -2.82
C LEU A 507 -15.07 13.82 -2.65
N ASN A 508 -15.54 13.42 -1.47
CA ASN A 508 -16.96 13.25 -1.17
C ASN A 508 -17.45 14.33 -0.21
N ARG A 509 -18.17 15.32 -0.75
CA ARG A 509 -18.61 16.56 -0.07
C ARG A 509 -17.46 17.34 0.57
N ALA A 510 -16.25 17.17 0.05
CA ALA A 510 -15.09 17.95 0.44
C ALA A 510 -15.19 19.36 -0.15
N ALA A 511 -14.69 20.36 0.57
CA ALA A 511 -14.72 21.73 0.09
C ALA A 511 -13.38 22.45 0.27
N ASP A 512 -13.08 23.41 -0.60
CA ASP A 512 -11.85 24.22 -0.50
C ASP A 512 -10.56 23.35 -0.46
N CYS A 513 -10.59 22.17 -1.08
CA CYS A 513 -9.46 21.24 -1.16
C CYS A 513 -8.69 21.39 -2.48
N ARG A 514 -7.44 20.92 -2.50
CA ARG A 514 -6.55 20.98 -3.67
C ARG A 514 -6.04 19.58 -4.01
N VAL A 515 -6.16 19.18 -5.28
CA VAL A 515 -5.60 17.97 -5.86
C VAL A 515 -4.74 18.42 -7.03
N PHE A 516 -3.42 18.45 -6.88
CA PHE A 516 -2.58 18.99 -7.95
C PHE A 516 -1.21 18.34 -8.11
N ASN A 517 -0.65 18.35 -9.32
CA ASN A 517 0.64 17.72 -9.63
C ASN A 517 0.66 16.24 -9.23
N ASN A 518 -0.44 15.50 -9.39
CA ASN A 518 -0.44 14.06 -9.13
C ASN A 518 -0.43 13.30 -10.46
N GLU A 519 0.27 12.17 -10.46
CA GLU A 519 0.19 11.17 -11.51
C GLU A 519 -0.75 10.05 -11.04
N ILE A 520 -1.76 9.76 -11.86
CA ILE A 520 -2.84 8.86 -11.51
C ILE A 520 -3.05 7.83 -12.62
N ASP A 521 -2.66 6.60 -12.33
CA ASP A 521 -3.14 5.42 -13.06
C ASP A 521 -4.53 5.06 -12.50
N GLY A 522 -5.56 5.37 -13.29
CA GLY A 522 -6.92 5.50 -12.81
C GLY A 522 -7.68 4.20 -12.55
N ASP A 523 -7.14 3.03 -12.89
CA ASP A 523 -7.83 1.73 -12.81
C ASP A 523 -9.31 1.83 -13.24
N TYR A 524 -10.26 1.93 -12.30
CA TYR A 524 -11.68 2.08 -12.61
C TYR A 524 -12.10 3.52 -13.02
N TYR A 525 -11.78 4.54 -12.21
CA TYR A 525 -11.92 5.97 -12.54
C TYR A 525 -10.71 6.72 -11.99
N GLY A 526 -10.32 7.85 -12.57
CA GLY A 526 -9.20 8.65 -12.04
C GLY A 526 -9.58 9.48 -10.81
N ILE A 527 -9.97 10.74 -11.01
CA ILE A 527 -10.34 11.65 -9.92
C ILE A 527 -11.85 11.77 -9.82
N TYR A 528 -12.42 11.44 -8.65
CA TYR A 528 -13.85 11.58 -8.40
C TYR A 528 -14.17 12.70 -7.40
N ASN A 529 -14.92 13.72 -7.84
CA ASN A 529 -15.40 14.83 -7.04
C ASN A 529 -16.94 14.80 -6.94
N TYR A 530 -17.45 14.27 -5.84
CA TYR A 530 -18.88 14.06 -5.60
C TYR A 530 -19.40 15.05 -4.54
N TYR A 531 -20.33 15.91 -4.95
CA TYR A 531 -20.87 17.02 -4.14
C TYR A 531 -19.80 17.97 -3.56
N GLY A 532 -18.57 17.97 -4.09
CA GLY A 532 -17.55 18.88 -3.58
C GLY A 532 -17.74 20.31 -4.06
N ASP A 533 -17.34 21.28 -3.26
CA ASP A 533 -17.50 22.70 -3.56
C ASP A 533 -16.17 23.45 -3.44
N ARG A 534 -15.87 24.34 -4.39
CA ARG A 534 -14.64 25.17 -4.36
C ARG A 534 -13.33 24.39 -4.35
N ASN A 535 -13.34 23.14 -4.80
CA ASN A 535 -12.11 22.35 -4.93
C ASN A 535 -11.33 22.76 -6.19
N PHE A 536 -10.01 22.63 -6.11
CA PHE A 536 -9.07 22.84 -7.21
C PHE A 536 -8.48 21.49 -7.61
N VAL A 537 -8.65 21.12 -8.88
CA VAL A 537 -8.06 19.93 -9.50
C VAL A 537 -7.17 20.43 -10.63
N VAL A 538 -5.85 20.42 -10.44
CA VAL A 538 -4.92 21.20 -11.27
C VAL A 538 -3.69 20.39 -11.65
N ASN A 539 -3.12 20.51 -12.85
CA ASN A 539 -1.83 19.88 -13.20
C ASN A 539 -1.77 18.37 -12.87
N ASN A 540 -2.87 17.63 -12.98
CA ASN A 540 -2.80 16.17 -12.77
C ASN A 540 -2.66 15.47 -14.12
N MET A 541 -1.82 14.45 -14.17
CA MET A 541 -1.77 13.48 -15.26
C MET A 541 -2.63 12.28 -14.89
N VAL A 542 -3.64 11.97 -15.71
CA VAL A 542 -4.62 10.91 -15.43
C VAL A 542 -4.75 10.00 -16.65
N TYR A 543 -4.46 8.71 -16.49
CA TYR A 543 -4.50 7.72 -17.58
C TYR A 543 -5.02 6.36 -17.09
N ASN A 544 -5.06 5.35 -17.98
CA ASN A 544 -5.43 3.95 -17.68
C ASN A 544 -6.75 3.77 -16.91
N THR A 545 -7.78 4.50 -17.32
CA THR A 545 -9.12 4.40 -16.71
C THR A 545 -10.03 3.43 -17.47
N GLU A 546 -10.81 2.60 -16.76
CA GLU A 546 -11.88 1.80 -17.36
C GLU A 546 -13.12 2.66 -17.67
N TRP A 547 -13.36 3.69 -16.87
CA TRP A 547 -14.47 4.63 -16.98
C TRP A 547 -14.01 6.07 -17.19
N GLN A 548 -14.33 7.01 -16.29
CA GLN A 548 -14.01 8.42 -16.51
C GLN A 548 -12.65 8.78 -15.94
N GLY A 549 -11.90 9.63 -16.65
CA GLY A 549 -10.65 10.21 -16.14
C GLY A 549 -10.92 11.13 -14.96
N ILE A 550 -11.67 12.21 -15.18
CA ILE A 550 -12.17 13.09 -14.11
C ILE A 550 -13.69 13.05 -14.08
N TYR A 551 -14.25 12.72 -12.92
CA TYR A 551 -15.70 12.71 -12.70
C TYR A 551 -16.09 13.76 -11.65
N ALA A 552 -16.86 14.76 -12.03
CA ALA A 552 -17.45 15.77 -11.17
C ALA A 552 -18.98 15.62 -11.10
N GLN A 553 -19.55 15.39 -9.91
CA GLN A 553 -20.99 15.20 -9.74
C GLN A 553 -21.56 16.16 -8.69
N TYR A 554 -22.67 16.85 -8.99
CA TYR A 554 -23.46 17.70 -8.08
C TYR A 554 -22.76 18.89 -7.37
N GLY A 555 -21.44 19.00 -7.47
CA GLY A 555 -20.62 20.06 -6.86
C GLY A 555 -20.67 21.42 -7.58
N ASN A 556 -20.23 22.48 -6.88
CA ASN A 556 -20.28 23.86 -7.37
C ASN A 556 -18.95 24.60 -7.17
N ASP A 557 -18.67 25.56 -8.05
CA ASP A 557 -17.48 26.41 -8.03
C ASP A 557 -16.16 25.63 -7.98
N ASN A 558 -16.12 24.42 -8.52
CA ASN A 558 -14.89 23.64 -8.67
C ASN A 558 -14.08 24.14 -9.87
N LYS A 559 -12.76 24.10 -9.75
CA LYS A 559 -11.81 24.58 -10.76
C LYS A 559 -10.97 23.42 -11.27
N TYR A 560 -10.90 23.28 -12.59
CA TYR A 560 -10.14 22.26 -13.30
C TYR A 560 -9.20 22.97 -14.28
N TYR A 561 -7.91 23.01 -13.97
CA TYR A 561 -6.92 23.73 -14.77
C TYR A 561 -5.77 22.83 -15.15
N TYR A 562 -5.24 22.95 -16.37
CA TYR A 562 -3.97 22.32 -16.71
C TYR A 562 -3.91 20.81 -16.44
N ASN A 563 -5.02 20.07 -16.44
CA ASN A 563 -4.95 18.62 -16.28
C ASN A 563 -4.69 17.99 -17.65
N SER A 564 -3.82 16.97 -17.70
CA SER A 564 -3.63 16.10 -18.86
C SER A 564 -4.34 14.79 -18.61
N VAL A 565 -5.41 14.52 -19.35
CA VAL A 565 -6.23 13.32 -19.17
C VAL A 565 -6.26 12.53 -20.46
N TYR A 566 -5.82 11.27 -20.38
CA TYR A 566 -5.88 10.30 -21.45
C TYR A 566 -6.84 9.15 -21.11
N CYS A 567 -7.79 8.91 -21.99
CA CYS A 567 -8.68 7.76 -21.94
C CYS A 567 -8.66 7.04 -23.29
N ASN A 568 -8.78 5.71 -23.29
CA ASN A 568 -8.91 4.88 -24.50
C ASN A 568 -10.16 3.98 -24.46
N ASN A 569 -11.16 4.39 -23.67
CA ASN A 569 -12.33 3.60 -23.33
C ASN A 569 -13.63 4.15 -24.00
N THR A 570 -14.79 3.72 -23.53
CA THR A 570 -16.10 4.13 -24.11
C THR A 570 -16.79 5.26 -23.34
N SER A 571 -16.11 5.82 -22.33
CA SER A 571 -16.64 6.78 -21.35
C SER A 571 -16.15 8.20 -21.65
N TYR A 572 -15.79 9.00 -20.65
CA TYR A 572 -15.46 10.43 -20.78
C TYR A 572 -14.11 10.75 -20.16
N ALA A 573 -13.25 11.54 -20.83
CA ALA A 573 -12.05 12.07 -20.17
C ALA A 573 -12.43 13.06 -19.05
N MET A 574 -13.38 13.95 -19.29
CA MET A 574 -14.03 14.76 -18.24
C MET A 574 -15.55 14.60 -18.24
N TYR A 575 -16.12 14.21 -17.10
CA TYR A 575 -17.57 14.07 -16.94
C TYR A 575 -18.09 14.95 -15.82
N LYS A 576 -18.92 15.93 -16.16
CA LYS A 576 -19.62 16.79 -15.21
C LYS A 576 -21.12 16.50 -15.21
N TYR A 577 -21.64 16.00 -14.09
CA TYR A 577 -23.05 15.64 -13.97
C TYR A 577 -23.77 16.42 -12.85
N TYR A 578 -24.62 17.37 -13.27
CA TYR A 578 -25.29 18.35 -12.40
C TYR A 578 -24.33 19.23 -11.58
N GLY A 579 -24.88 20.18 -10.81
CA GLY A 579 -24.13 21.26 -10.16
C GLY A 579 -24.17 22.56 -10.97
N TYR A 580 -24.18 23.70 -10.29
CA TYR A 580 -24.51 25.01 -10.84
C TYR A 580 -23.33 25.73 -11.49
N THR A 581 -22.09 25.56 -11.00
CA THR A 581 -20.91 26.31 -11.49
C THR A 581 -19.65 25.44 -11.50
N ALA A 582 -18.78 25.64 -12.50
CA ALA A 582 -17.42 25.09 -12.56
C ALA A 582 -16.61 25.88 -13.61
N VAL A 583 -15.28 25.81 -13.52
CA VAL A 583 -14.36 26.37 -14.51
C VAL A 583 -13.42 25.28 -15.01
N LEU A 584 -13.36 25.10 -16.34
CA LEU A 584 -12.43 24.21 -17.03
C LEU A 584 -11.60 25.06 -18.00
N LYS A 585 -10.29 25.18 -17.76
CA LYS A 585 -9.39 25.85 -18.71
C LYS A 585 -8.05 25.16 -18.82
N ASP A 586 -7.43 25.28 -19.99
CA ASP A 586 -6.06 24.84 -20.21
C ASP A 586 -5.86 23.33 -19.96
N ASN A 587 -6.92 22.51 -20.05
CA ASN A 587 -6.81 21.06 -19.86
C ASN A 587 -6.67 20.35 -21.22
N ILE A 588 -5.90 19.26 -21.25
CA ILE A 588 -5.94 18.27 -22.32
C ILE A 588 -6.94 17.18 -21.93
N PHE A 589 -7.99 17.00 -22.72
CA PHE A 589 -8.95 15.91 -22.59
C PHE A 589 -8.90 15.03 -23.84
N PHE A 590 -7.94 14.12 -23.85
CA PHE A 590 -7.73 13.18 -24.95
C PHE A 590 -8.52 11.89 -24.70
N GLN A 591 -9.56 11.66 -25.50
CA GLN A 591 -10.30 10.40 -25.55
C GLN A 591 -10.03 9.66 -26.87
N ASP A 592 -9.10 8.72 -26.86
CA ASP A 592 -8.75 7.90 -28.02
C ASP A 592 -9.75 6.77 -28.29
N GLY A 593 -10.59 6.44 -27.31
CA GLY A 593 -11.65 5.46 -27.49
C GLY A 593 -12.89 6.00 -28.20
N SER A 594 -13.98 5.21 -28.18
CA SER A 594 -15.27 5.60 -28.80
C SER A 594 -16.16 6.50 -27.92
N GLY A 595 -15.60 6.97 -26.80
CA GLY A 595 -16.28 7.81 -25.82
C GLY A 595 -16.34 9.30 -26.20
N TYR A 596 -16.18 10.16 -25.20
CA TYR A 596 -16.20 11.62 -25.34
C TYR A 596 -14.99 12.30 -24.69
N SER A 597 -14.44 13.37 -25.29
CA SER A 597 -13.43 14.20 -24.60
C SER A 597 -14.02 14.82 -23.34
N TYR A 598 -15.22 15.39 -23.43
CA TYR A 598 -15.94 15.75 -22.21
C TYR A 598 -17.46 15.69 -22.34
N GLY A 599 -18.13 15.47 -21.20
CA GLY A 599 -19.58 15.36 -21.09
C GLY A 599 -20.13 16.23 -19.97
N ILE A 600 -21.10 17.10 -20.27
CA ILE A 600 -21.73 18.00 -19.31
C ILE A 600 -23.24 17.84 -19.32
N TYR A 601 -23.79 17.56 -18.14
CA TYR A 601 -25.23 17.42 -17.89
C TYR A 601 -25.73 18.50 -16.93
N GLY A 602 -26.90 19.07 -17.26
CA GLY A 602 -27.67 19.92 -16.35
C GLY A 602 -27.16 21.36 -16.24
N ALA A 603 -26.46 21.87 -17.26
CA ALA A 603 -26.03 23.27 -17.29
C ALA A 603 -27.26 24.19 -17.46
N LEU A 604 -27.52 25.03 -16.45
CA LEU A 604 -28.60 26.00 -16.45
C LEU A 604 -28.08 27.35 -16.95
N SER A 605 -28.81 28.03 -17.84
CA SER A 605 -28.45 29.37 -18.37
C SER A 605 -28.31 30.46 -17.30
N SER A 606 -28.75 30.20 -16.05
CA SER A 606 -28.72 31.14 -14.93
C SER A 606 -27.47 31.02 -14.04
N TYR A 607 -26.65 29.97 -14.23
CA TYR A 607 -25.43 29.75 -13.45
C TYR A 607 -24.28 29.44 -14.42
N PRO A 608 -23.27 30.33 -14.50
CA PRO A 608 -22.26 30.24 -15.55
C PRO A 608 -21.31 29.08 -15.27
N PHE A 609 -21.43 28.05 -16.10
CA PHE A 609 -20.35 27.12 -16.36
C PHE A 609 -19.38 27.78 -17.35
N VAL A 610 -18.07 27.72 -17.08
CA VAL A 610 -17.03 28.33 -17.93
C VAL A 610 -16.11 27.24 -18.44
N SER A 611 -16.00 27.12 -19.76
CA SER A 611 -15.04 26.24 -20.44
C SER A 611 -14.46 26.98 -21.63
N ASP A 612 -13.12 27.11 -21.66
CA ASP A 612 -12.37 27.72 -22.76
C ASP A 612 -10.88 27.35 -22.67
N TYR A 613 -10.14 27.46 -23.77
CA TYR A 613 -8.70 27.14 -23.86
C TYR A 613 -8.35 25.68 -23.51
N ASN A 614 -9.25 24.73 -23.75
CA ASN A 614 -8.95 23.31 -23.55
C ASN A 614 -8.56 22.65 -24.88
N ASP A 615 -7.83 21.53 -24.84
CA ASP A 615 -7.71 20.62 -25.98
C ASP A 615 -8.70 19.47 -25.82
N LEU A 616 -9.66 19.39 -26.74
CA LEU A 616 -10.81 18.48 -26.70
C LEU A 616 -10.67 17.44 -27.80
N TYR A 617 -9.65 16.60 -27.70
CA TYR A 617 -9.27 15.66 -28.75
C TYR A 617 -9.97 14.30 -28.59
N ALA A 618 -10.84 13.95 -29.55
CA ALA A 618 -11.53 12.66 -29.60
C ALA A 618 -11.54 12.09 -31.03
N PRO A 619 -10.42 11.53 -31.52
CA PRO A 619 -10.29 11.10 -32.91
C PRO A 619 -11.26 9.96 -33.29
N ASN A 620 -11.63 9.10 -32.33
CA ASN A 620 -12.49 7.94 -32.55
C ASN A 620 -13.87 8.07 -31.86
N GLY A 621 -14.12 9.20 -31.20
CA GLY A 621 -15.29 9.43 -30.36
C GLY A 621 -16.04 10.70 -30.75
N ASN A 622 -16.49 11.44 -29.74
CA ASN A 622 -17.18 12.72 -29.91
C ASN A 622 -16.52 13.77 -29.02
N VAL A 623 -16.29 14.97 -29.55
CA VAL A 623 -15.67 16.06 -28.78
C VAL A 623 -16.49 16.42 -27.54
N ALA A 624 -17.82 16.45 -27.65
CA ALA A 624 -18.65 16.82 -26.52
C ALA A 624 -20.00 16.10 -26.45
N TYR A 625 -20.45 15.81 -25.24
CA TYR A 625 -21.86 15.59 -24.92
C TYR A 625 -22.35 16.73 -24.04
N TYR A 626 -23.27 17.56 -24.52
CA TYR A 626 -23.72 18.74 -23.76
C TYR A 626 -25.25 18.83 -23.72
N ASN A 627 -25.81 18.85 -22.51
CA ASN A 627 -27.25 19.00 -22.27
C ASN A 627 -28.12 18.09 -23.17
N TYR A 628 -27.80 16.80 -23.16
CA TYR A 628 -28.49 15.75 -23.92
C TYR A 628 -28.28 15.78 -25.44
N THR A 629 -27.31 16.54 -25.93
CA THR A 629 -26.94 16.62 -27.36
C THR A 629 -25.49 16.18 -27.55
N ILE A 630 -25.25 15.39 -28.60
CA ILE A 630 -23.91 14.92 -29.00
C ILE A 630 -23.34 15.87 -30.05
N TYR A 631 -22.07 16.23 -29.91
CA TYR A 631 -21.30 17.02 -30.86
C TYR A 631 -20.04 16.26 -31.25
N ASN A 632 -19.95 15.93 -32.54
CA ASN A 632 -18.85 15.11 -33.05
C ASN A 632 -17.56 15.92 -33.24
N THR A 633 -17.68 17.24 -33.48
CA THR A 633 -16.55 18.12 -33.76
C THR A 633 -16.60 19.38 -32.89
N LEU A 634 -15.43 19.95 -32.60
CA LEU A 634 -15.32 21.20 -31.85
C LEU A 634 -16.02 22.39 -32.53
N PRO A 635 -15.90 22.61 -33.87
CA PRO A 635 -16.60 23.71 -34.53
C PRO A 635 -18.13 23.64 -34.41
N ASP A 636 -18.71 22.43 -34.46
CA ASP A 636 -20.15 22.24 -34.27
C ASP A 636 -20.57 22.58 -32.84
N PHE A 637 -19.76 22.17 -31.87
CA PHE A 637 -19.97 22.48 -30.46
C PHE A 637 -19.90 23.98 -30.19
N GLN A 638 -18.82 24.65 -30.59
CA GLN A 638 -18.60 26.09 -30.44
C GLN A 638 -19.76 26.91 -31.04
N THR A 639 -20.20 26.55 -32.24
CA THR A 639 -21.29 27.23 -32.94
C THR A 639 -22.61 27.12 -32.18
N ALA A 640 -22.88 25.95 -31.58
CA ALA A 640 -24.14 25.68 -30.91
C ALA A 640 -24.21 26.25 -29.50
N THR A 641 -23.09 26.31 -28.77
CA THR A 641 -23.07 26.62 -27.33
C THR A 641 -22.39 27.95 -27.00
N SER A 642 -21.55 28.48 -27.89
CA SER A 642 -20.64 29.62 -27.62
C SER A 642 -19.65 29.39 -26.47
N LEU A 643 -19.43 28.12 -26.08
CA LEU A 643 -18.37 27.70 -25.17
C LEU A 643 -17.14 27.27 -25.97
N ASP A 644 -15.98 27.19 -25.29
CA ASP A 644 -14.75 26.64 -25.86
C ASP A 644 -14.29 27.33 -27.16
N LEU A 645 -14.47 28.65 -27.25
CA LEU A 645 -14.20 29.44 -28.46
C LEU A 645 -12.71 29.53 -28.83
N ASN A 646 -11.84 29.48 -27.83
CA ASN A 646 -10.37 29.46 -27.98
C ASN A 646 -9.79 28.05 -27.75
N SER A 647 -10.62 27.08 -27.41
CA SER A 647 -10.21 25.67 -27.31
C SER A 647 -9.82 25.10 -28.67
N ILE A 648 -9.03 24.03 -28.65
CA ILE A 648 -8.58 23.27 -29.80
C ILE A 648 -9.03 21.80 -29.71
N SER A 649 -8.81 21.03 -30.77
CA SER A 649 -9.10 19.59 -30.83
C SER A 649 -8.09 18.96 -31.78
N ALA A 650 -6.90 18.64 -31.27
CA ALA A 650 -5.80 18.08 -32.05
C ALA A 650 -4.97 17.10 -31.19
N ASN A 651 -4.14 16.27 -31.81
CA ASN A 651 -3.28 15.37 -31.04
C ASN A 651 -2.25 16.19 -30.25
N PRO A 652 -2.19 16.10 -28.91
CA PRO A 652 -1.20 16.80 -28.10
C PRO A 652 0.23 16.27 -28.29
N ASN A 653 0.42 15.12 -28.95
CA ASN A 653 1.71 14.46 -29.13
C ASN A 653 2.37 14.07 -27.80
N PHE A 654 1.63 13.34 -26.96
CA PHE A 654 2.19 12.72 -25.76
C PHE A 654 3.36 11.77 -26.08
N MET A 655 4.33 11.67 -25.17
CA MET A 655 5.51 10.81 -25.25
C MET A 655 5.13 9.36 -25.53
N SER A 656 4.15 8.82 -24.79
CA SER A 656 3.59 7.51 -25.06
C SER A 656 2.15 7.40 -24.60
N THR A 657 1.33 6.71 -25.37
CA THR A 657 -0.05 6.34 -24.98
C THR A 657 -0.23 4.84 -24.79
N ASP A 658 0.79 4.04 -25.12
CA ASP A 658 0.84 2.58 -24.95
C ASP A 658 1.37 2.20 -23.56
N THR A 659 2.42 2.87 -23.12
CA THR A 659 2.93 2.91 -21.74
C THR A 659 2.76 4.35 -21.28
N PRO A 660 1.56 4.72 -20.79
CA PRO A 660 1.16 6.11 -20.75
C PRO A 660 2.19 7.01 -20.05
N ASP A 661 2.67 7.97 -20.81
CA ASP A 661 3.52 9.07 -20.38
C ASP A 661 2.95 10.30 -21.08
N LEU A 662 2.30 11.16 -20.29
CA LEU A 662 1.52 12.28 -20.78
C LEU A 662 2.35 13.58 -20.87
N HIS A 663 3.67 13.52 -20.73
CA HIS A 663 4.55 14.61 -21.16
C HIS A 663 4.48 14.78 -22.67
N ILE A 664 4.74 15.98 -23.16
CA ILE A 664 4.68 16.34 -24.57
C ILE A 664 6.03 16.04 -25.24
N ILE A 665 5.98 15.43 -26.42
CA ILE A 665 7.17 15.20 -27.24
C ILE A 665 7.77 16.56 -27.64
N THR A 666 8.97 16.85 -27.14
CA THR A 666 9.63 18.14 -27.35
C THR A 666 10.17 18.33 -28.76
N TYR A 667 10.45 17.26 -29.51
CA TYR A 667 11.02 17.34 -30.86
C TYR A 667 10.00 17.19 -31.99
N ILE A 668 8.71 17.23 -31.69
CA ILE A 668 7.62 17.32 -32.66
C ILE A 668 6.77 18.54 -32.28
N PRO A 669 6.45 19.48 -33.20
CA PRO A 669 5.62 20.61 -32.85
C PRO A 669 4.27 20.13 -32.34
N SER A 670 3.91 20.53 -31.13
CA SER A 670 2.63 20.19 -30.54
C SER A 670 1.64 21.34 -30.69
N PRO A 671 0.37 21.08 -31.01
CA PRO A 671 -0.65 22.12 -31.10
C PRO A 671 -1.01 22.75 -29.76
N VAL A 672 -0.58 22.17 -28.63
CA VAL A 672 -0.80 22.74 -27.29
C VAL A 672 0.24 23.79 -26.89
N ASP A 673 1.37 23.88 -27.62
CA ASP A 673 2.46 24.84 -27.41
C ASP A 673 1.95 26.30 -27.46
N GLY A 674 2.06 27.00 -26.34
CA GLY A 674 1.66 28.39 -26.15
C GLY A 674 0.19 28.70 -26.44
N ALA A 675 -0.66 27.66 -26.47
CA ALA A 675 -2.07 27.78 -26.85
C ALA A 675 -2.99 28.13 -25.68
N GLY A 676 -2.49 28.06 -24.44
CA GLY A 676 -3.25 28.30 -23.22
C GLY A 676 -3.39 29.77 -22.83
N ILE A 677 -3.96 30.01 -21.65
CA ILE A 677 -4.10 31.32 -21.02
C ILE A 677 -3.59 31.30 -19.57
N PRO A 678 -2.78 32.29 -19.12
CA PRO A 678 -2.28 32.29 -17.75
C PRO A 678 -3.39 32.27 -16.69
N VAL A 679 -3.31 31.33 -15.74
CA VAL A 679 -4.18 31.26 -14.57
C VAL A 679 -3.46 31.74 -13.32
N THR A 680 -3.96 32.80 -12.69
CA THR A 680 -3.34 33.37 -11.48
C THR A 680 -3.23 32.36 -10.34
N GLY A 681 -2.03 32.21 -9.79
CA GLY A 681 -1.73 31.30 -8.67
C GLY A 681 -1.32 29.89 -9.08
N ILE A 682 -1.14 29.63 -10.38
CA ILE A 682 -0.58 28.39 -10.95
C ILE A 682 0.58 28.82 -11.83
N GLU A 683 1.79 28.87 -11.26
CA GLU A 683 2.99 29.40 -11.92
C GLU A 683 3.93 28.30 -12.43
N TYR A 684 3.70 27.07 -11.96
CA TYR A 684 4.50 25.89 -12.28
C TYR A 684 3.59 24.77 -12.76
N ASP A 685 4.14 23.86 -13.55
CA ASP A 685 3.47 22.67 -14.06
C ASP A 685 3.64 21.46 -13.10
N LEU A 686 3.52 20.22 -13.59
CA LEU A 686 3.67 19.01 -12.78
C LEU A 686 5.12 18.81 -12.31
N ASP A 687 6.09 18.99 -13.20
CA ASP A 687 7.53 18.75 -12.99
C ASP A 687 8.25 19.91 -12.31
N GLY A 688 7.56 21.05 -12.17
CA GLY A 688 8.09 22.25 -11.52
C GLY A 688 8.67 23.27 -12.50
N ASP A 689 8.46 23.07 -13.80
CA ASP A 689 8.82 24.02 -14.84
C ASP A 689 7.93 25.26 -14.79
N SER A 690 8.57 26.41 -15.02
CA SER A 690 7.88 27.71 -14.98
C SER A 690 7.04 27.88 -16.22
N ARG A 691 5.74 28.12 -16.03
CA ARG A 691 4.82 28.43 -17.13
C ARG A 691 5.12 29.78 -17.77
N ASP A 692 4.95 29.90 -19.10
CA ASP A 692 5.07 31.19 -19.76
C ASP A 692 4.00 32.16 -19.22
N ALA A 693 4.46 33.35 -18.83
CA ALA A 693 3.61 34.34 -18.16
C ALA A 693 2.51 34.93 -19.05
N SER A 694 2.51 34.64 -20.35
CA SER A 694 1.60 35.19 -21.35
C SER A 694 0.91 34.16 -22.23
N THR A 695 1.59 33.07 -22.56
CA THR A 695 1.15 32.01 -23.46
C THR A 695 1.64 30.66 -22.92
N PRO A 696 1.09 30.18 -21.79
CA PRO A 696 1.44 28.87 -21.25
C PRO A 696 0.89 27.76 -22.15
N ASP A 697 1.39 26.54 -21.95
CA ASP A 697 0.91 25.37 -22.66
C ASP A 697 -0.44 24.89 -22.09
N ILE A 698 -1.25 24.27 -22.94
CA ILE A 698 -2.45 23.55 -22.48
C ILE A 698 -1.99 22.20 -21.93
N GLY A 699 -2.37 21.85 -20.70
CA GLY A 699 -2.04 20.56 -20.07
C GLY A 699 -1.17 20.68 -18.83
N ALA A 700 -0.86 19.52 -18.24
CA ALA A 700 -0.11 19.39 -16.99
C ALA A 700 1.41 19.60 -17.15
N ASP A 701 1.89 19.60 -18.39
CA ASP A 701 3.29 19.71 -18.79
C ASP A 701 3.50 21.04 -19.52
N GLU A 702 4.52 21.79 -19.13
CA GLU A 702 5.02 22.98 -19.81
C GLU A 702 6.36 22.65 -20.46
N PHE A 703 6.44 22.75 -21.78
CA PHE A 703 7.60 22.27 -22.51
C PHE A 703 8.15 23.34 -23.44
N THR A 704 9.35 23.10 -23.95
CA THR A 704 9.94 23.92 -25.01
C THR A 704 10.25 23.04 -26.20
N TYR A 705 9.69 23.37 -27.36
CA TYR A 705 10.01 22.66 -28.60
C TYR A 705 11.52 22.72 -28.91
N GLN A 706 12.12 21.54 -29.12
CA GLN A 706 13.52 21.34 -29.44
C GLN A 706 13.69 20.77 -30.86
N PRO A 707 14.22 21.55 -31.82
CA PRO A 707 14.55 21.01 -33.14
C PRO A 707 15.71 20.02 -33.07
N LEU A 708 15.79 19.11 -34.04
CA LEU A 708 16.78 18.05 -34.08
C LEU A 708 18.08 18.54 -34.72
N ASP A 709 19.22 18.28 -34.10
CA ASP A 709 20.53 18.73 -34.59
C ASP A 709 21.39 17.56 -35.09
N TYR A 710 21.98 17.72 -36.28
CA TYR A 710 22.94 16.77 -36.85
C TYR A 710 24.30 17.45 -37.07
N CYS A 711 25.34 16.97 -36.39
CA CYS A 711 26.70 17.49 -36.57
C CYS A 711 27.34 16.88 -37.83
N VAL A 712 27.99 17.71 -38.64
CA VAL A 712 28.70 17.32 -39.86
C VAL A 712 30.17 17.67 -39.71
N ASP A 713 31.02 16.65 -39.77
CA ASP A 713 32.47 16.79 -39.73
C ASP A 713 33.07 16.85 -41.14
N LEU A 714 33.42 18.07 -41.56
CA LEU A 714 34.10 18.27 -42.83
C LEU A 714 35.57 17.90 -42.71
N THR A 715 35.96 16.82 -43.42
CA THR A 715 37.35 16.39 -43.58
C THR A 715 37.80 16.53 -45.04
N PRO A 716 38.43 17.66 -45.42
CA PRO A 716 38.90 17.87 -46.79
C PRO A 716 39.92 16.83 -47.28
N ASP A 717 39.67 16.23 -48.45
CA ASP A 717 40.54 15.26 -49.12
C ASP A 717 41.95 15.77 -49.52
N ASN A 718 42.24 17.07 -49.40
CA ASN A 718 43.48 17.67 -49.94
C ASN A 718 44.02 18.82 -49.07
N GLN A 719 44.69 18.46 -47.97
CA GLN A 719 45.12 19.34 -46.87
C GLN A 719 46.35 20.24 -47.14
N GLU A 720 46.46 20.92 -48.29
CA GLU A 720 47.66 21.75 -48.57
C GLU A 720 47.46 23.28 -48.50
N VAL A 721 46.21 23.79 -48.42
CA VAL A 721 45.91 25.23 -48.31
C VAL A 721 44.61 25.49 -47.54
N ASN A 722 44.52 26.64 -46.84
CA ASN A 722 43.27 27.10 -46.25
C ASN A 722 42.22 27.28 -47.35
N ASP A 723 41.00 26.84 -47.08
CA ASP A 723 39.90 26.92 -48.02
C ASP A 723 38.61 27.36 -47.34
N THR A 724 37.62 27.75 -48.13
CA THR A 724 36.27 28.02 -47.66
C THR A 724 35.32 27.15 -48.47
N TYR A 725 34.46 26.43 -47.78
CA TYR A 725 33.49 25.53 -48.37
C TYR A 725 32.12 26.19 -48.35
N ASN A 726 31.48 26.29 -49.50
CA ASN A 726 30.06 26.64 -49.57
C ASN A 726 29.24 25.43 -49.14
N LEU A 727 28.29 25.64 -48.22
CA LEU A 727 27.48 24.58 -47.65
C LEU A 727 26.07 24.62 -48.25
N THR A 728 25.58 23.47 -48.67
CA THR A 728 24.21 23.29 -49.16
C THR A 728 23.68 21.95 -48.68
N VAL A 729 22.41 21.89 -48.29
CA VAL A 729 21.71 20.64 -48.00
C VAL A 729 20.72 20.39 -49.14
N THR A 730 20.75 19.19 -49.71
CA THR A 730 19.79 18.74 -50.72
C THR A 730 18.96 17.61 -50.12
N VAL A 731 17.72 17.90 -49.73
CA VAL A 731 16.81 16.90 -49.16
C VAL A 731 16.25 15.99 -50.26
N THR A 732 16.30 14.67 -50.06
CA THR A 732 15.68 13.68 -50.95
C THR A 732 14.58 12.92 -50.20
N GLY A 733 13.34 13.39 -50.25
CA GLY A 733 12.22 12.76 -49.51
C GLY A 733 11.18 13.77 -49.06
N GLU A 734 10.47 13.48 -47.96
CA GLU A 734 9.61 14.45 -47.28
C GLU A 734 10.46 15.59 -46.70
N ALA A 735 10.00 16.83 -46.92
CA ALA A 735 10.82 18.02 -46.85
C ALA A 735 10.63 18.77 -45.52
N TRP A 736 11.16 18.23 -44.43
CA TRP A 736 11.32 18.98 -43.18
C TRP A 736 12.23 20.19 -43.41
N THR A 737 11.94 21.27 -42.70
CA THR A 737 12.72 22.50 -42.83
C THR A 737 14.07 22.35 -42.13
N HIS A 738 15.13 22.91 -42.71
CA HIS A 738 16.48 22.77 -42.16
C HIS A 738 17.25 24.09 -42.25
N GLU A 739 18.17 24.27 -41.32
CA GLU A 739 19.11 25.39 -41.26
C GLU A 739 20.52 24.85 -41.05
N ILE A 740 21.47 25.34 -41.86
CA ILE A 740 22.89 25.08 -41.61
C ILE A 740 23.37 26.13 -40.61
N ARG A 741 23.89 25.67 -39.49
CA ARG A 741 24.36 26.50 -38.37
C ARG A 741 25.84 26.26 -38.11
N ASP A 742 26.50 27.22 -37.48
CA ASP A 742 27.86 27.00 -36.97
C ASP A 742 27.91 25.84 -35.97
N ASN A 743 29.11 25.38 -35.60
CA ASN A 743 29.28 24.27 -34.66
C ASN A 743 28.80 24.56 -33.23
N THR A 744 28.37 25.79 -32.94
CA THR A 744 27.74 26.17 -31.67
C THR A 744 26.22 26.16 -31.75
N GLY A 745 25.64 25.93 -32.94
CA GLY A 745 24.20 25.99 -33.19
C GLY A 745 23.61 27.40 -33.17
N THR A 746 24.42 28.45 -33.02
CA THR A 746 23.92 29.81 -32.77
C THR A 746 23.62 30.58 -34.05
N SER A 747 24.57 30.60 -34.99
CA SER A 747 24.47 31.41 -36.21
C SER A 747 24.13 30.56 -37.43
N ILE A 748 23.19 31.01 -38.25
CA ILE A 748 22.95 30.42 -39.57
C ILE A 748 24.14 30.77 -40.48
N ILE A 749 24.74 29.75 -41.11
CA ILE A 749 25.89 29.89 -42.00
C ILE A 749 25.60 29.29 -43.38
N SER A 750 26.24 29.84 -44.41
CA SER A 750 26.20 29.29 -45.79
C SER A 750 27.57 28.82 -46.26
N SER A 751 28.59 28.96 -45.42
CA SER A 751 29.96 28.56 -45.72
C SER A 751 30.79 28.41 -44.46
N ILE A 752 31.79 27.52 -44.47
CA ILE A 752 32.75 27.33 -43.38
C ILE A 752 34.19 27.48 -43.90
N ALA A 753 35.04 28.16 -43.15
CA ALA A 753 36.48 28.26 -43.45
C ALA A 753 37.23 27.15 -42.72
N VAL A 754 38.07 26.41 -43.45
CA VAL A 754 38.86 25.29 -42.91
C VAL A 754 40.34 25.54 -43.17
N THR A 755 41.15 25.43 -42.12
CA THR A 755 42.60 25.63 -42.17
C THR A 755 43.28 24.40 -42.77
N ALA A 756 44.38 24.58 -43.51
CA ALA A 756 45.18 23.49 -44.03
C ALA A 756 45.62 22.55 -42.88
N GLY A 757 45.32 21.26 -43.00
CA GLY A 757 45.67 20.26 -41.97
C GLY A 757 44.57 19.99 -40.93
N SER A 758 43.47 20.75 -40.94
CA SER A 758 42.39 20.65 -39.95
C SER A 758 41.08 20.13 -40.56
N SER A 759 40.19 19.62 -39.71
CA SER A 759 38.76 19.46 -39.99
C SER A 759 38.00 20.74 -39.61
N GLY A 760 36.78 20.89 -40.12
CA GLY A 760 35.84 21.89 -39.64
C GLY A 760 34.48 21.23 -39.39
N SER A 761 33.78 21.63 -38.34
CA SER A 761 32.46 21.10 -38.02
C SER A 761 31.38 22.18 -38.17
N PHE A 762 30.17 21.76 -38.50
CA PHE A 762 28.98 22.60 -38.54
C PHE A 762 27.74 21.75 -38.27
N MET A 763 26.60 22.39 -38.00
CA MET A 763 25.36 21.69 -37.68
C MET A 763 24.32 21.85 -38.78
N VAL A 764 23.51 20.81 -38.98
CA VAL A 764 22.25 20.88 -39.70
C VAL A 764 21.13 20.75 -38.69
N ARG A 765 20.46 21.85 -38.40
CA ARG A 765 19.27 21.88 -37.53
C ARG A 765 18.04 21.58 -38.37
N VAL A 766 17.27 20.59 -37.97
CA VAL A 766 16.08 20.09 -38.67
C VAL A 766 14.86 20.36 -37.80
N TYR A 767 13.89 21.08 -38.37
CA TYR A 767 12.61 21.36 -37.76
C TYR A 767 11.60 20.38 -38.34
N THR A 768 11.10 19.52 -37.46
CA THR A 768 10.04 18.56 -37.74
C THR A 768 8.75 19.29 -38.09
N ASP A 769 8.00 18.77 -39.07
CA ASP A 769 6.72 19.35 -39.44
C ASP A 769 5.63 18.93 -38.45
N ALA A 770 4.57 19.75 -38.31
CA ALA A 770 3.44 19.49 -37.41
C ALA A 770 2.61 18.21 -37.70
N GLY A 771 2.95 17.47 -38.76
CA GLY A 771 2.35 16.17 -39.09
C GLY A 771 3.29 14.99 -38.86
N ALA A 772 4.50 15.23 -38.36
CA ALA A 772 5.46 14.19 -38.06
C ALA A 772 4.96 13.31 -36.90
N SER A 773 5.15 12.01 -37.03
CA SER A 773 4.90 11.01 -35.99
C SER A 773 6.22 10.49 -35.45
N VAL A 774 6.17 9.86 -34.27
CA VAL A 774 7.31 9.10 -33.75
C VAL A 774 7.69 8.00 -34.75
N GLY A 775 8.96 7.97 -35.16
CA GLY A 775 9.52 7.03 -36.13
C GLY A 775 9.63 7.54 -37.57
N ASP A 776 9.07 8.73 -37.87
CA ASP A 776 9.29 9.36 -39.17
C ASP A 776 10.77 9.79 -39.34
N PHE A 777 11.24 9.92 -40.58
CA PHE A 777 12.61 10.37 -40.84
C PHE A 777 12.68 11.31 -42.02
N SER A 778 13.62 12.24 -41.97
CA SER A 778 14.03 13.05 -43.11
C SER A 778 15.51 12.81 -43.42
N THR A 779 15.79 12.51 -44.68
CA THR A 779 17.14 12.30 -45.19
C THR A 779 17.52 13.39 -46.18
N GLY A 780 18.68 14.01 -45.95
CA GLY A 780 19.26 15.02 -46.82
C GLY A 780 20.74 14.77 -47.07
N GLU A 781 21.17 15.09 -48.28
CA GLU A 781 22.58 15.09 -48.66
C GLU A 781 23.18 16.45 -48.32
N VAL A 782 24.13 16.48 -47.40
CA VAL A 782 24.92 17.67 -47.08
C VAL A 782 26.08 17.75 -48.04
N VAL A 783 26.14 18.81 -48.83
CA VAL A 783 27.17 19.03 -49.84
C VAL A 783 27.99 20.26 -49.48
N ALA A 784 29.28 20.07 -49.32
CA ALA A 784 30.26 21.11 -49.09
C ALA A 784 31.18 21.25 -50.31
N THR A 785 31.10 22.38 -51.00
CA THR A 785 31.86 22.65 -52.23
C THR A 785 33.00 23.63 -51.96
N SER A 786 34.23 23.21 -52.23
CA SER A 786 35.43 24.06 -52.13
C SER A 786 35.33 25.29 -53.03
N GLN A 787 35.58 26.48 -52.49
CA GLN A 787 35.67 27.72 -53.29
C GLN A 787 36.97 27.79 -54.10
N SER A 788 38.06 27.22 -53.57
CA SER A 788 39.38 27.22 -54.22
C SER A 788 39.48 26.22 -55.37
N MET A 789 38.76 25.09 -55.25
CA MET A 789 38.69 24.02 -56.24
C MET A 789 37.24 23.52 -56.36
N PRO A 790 36.38 24.16 -57.16
CA PRO A 790 34.94 23.82 -57.27
C PRO A 790 34.61 22.41 -57.78
N ARG A 791 35.62 21.62 -58.16
CA ARG A 791 35.47 20.19 -58.50
C ARG A 791 35.69 19.26 -57.29
N ASN A 792 36.17 19.80 -56.17
CA ASN A 792 36.32 19.07 -54.91
C ASN A 792 35.03 19.27 -54.10
N ILE A 793 34.24 18.21 -54.03
CA ILE A 793 32.93 18.18 -53.40
C ILE A 793 33.03 17.13 -52.30
N TYR A 794 32.83 17.56 -51.07
CA TYR A 794 32.57 16.67 -49.95
C TYR A 794 31.06 16.52 -49.84
N SER A 795 30.58 15.28 -49.70
CA SER A 795 29.17 14.96 -49.54
C SER A 795 29.03 14.00 -48.36
N ASP A 796 28.12 14.32 -47.46
CA ASP A 796 27.73 13.45 -46.35
C ASP A 796 26.21 13.28 -46.34
N THR A 797 25.73 12.18 -45.76
CA THR A 797 24.29 11.90 -45.68
C THR A 797 23.81 12.22 -44.27
N CYS A 798 23.06 13.31 -44.13
CA CYS A 798 22.35 13.66 -42.91
C CYS A 798 21.02 12.89 -42.91
N SER A 799 20.84 11.98 -41.96
CA SER A 799 19.56 11.34 -41.69
C SER A 799 19.14 11.69 -40.28
N VAL A 800 17.96 12.27 -40.14
CA VAL A 800 17.37 12.57 -38.84
C VAL A 800 16.04 11.84 -38.74
N THR A 801 15.87 11.09 -37.67
CA THR A 801 14.64 10.33 -37.39
C THR A 801 13.98 10.93 -36.16
N THR A 802 12.66 11.14 -36.18
CA THR A 802 11.83 11.41 -34.99
C THR A 802 11.69 10.14 -34.16
N THR A 803 12.77 9.44 -33.89
CA THR A 803 12.78 8.41 -32.85
C THR A 803 12.61 9.09 -31.51
N ILE A 804 11.97 8.41 -30.56
CA ILE A 804 12.28 8.62 -29.13
C ILE A 804 13.74 8.23 -29.01
N SER A 805 14.63 9.18 -29.25
CA SER A 805 16.05 8.97 -29.10
C SER A 805 16.27 9.11 -27.60
N PRO A 806 16.66 8.04 -26.91
CA PRO A 806 16.91 8.10 -25.48
C PRO A 806 18.13 8.97 -25.11
N PHE A 807 18.75 9.61 -26.10
CA PHE A 807 19.81 10.61 -25.98
C PHE A 807 19.81 11.56 -27.18
N VAL A 808 20.41 12.74 -27.03
CA VAL A 808 20.49 13.79 -28.06
C VAL A 808 21.95 14.22 -28.24
N PRO A 809 22.50 14.28 -29.47
CA PRO A 809 23.79 14.92 -29.71
C PRO A 809 23.72 16.41 -29.42
N ILE A 810 24.69 16.94 -28.67
CA ILE A 810 24.77 18.36 -28.29
C ILE A 810 26.13 18.97 -28.69
N PRO A 811 26.24 20.30 -28.85
CA PRO A 811 27.53 20.96 -29.04
C PRO A 811 28.47 20.74 -27.85
N LEU A 812 29.79 20.74 -28.11
CA LEU A 812 30.79 20.66 -27.04
C LEU A 812 30.63 21.83 -26.05
N ASN A 813 30.45 21.50 -24.78
CA ASN A 813 30.44 22.44 -23.66
C ASN A 813 31.45 22.00 -22.59
N TRP A 814 32.72 21.93 -22.99
CA TRP A 814 33.81 21.42 -22.14
C TRP A 814 33.98 22.21 -20.85
N VAL A 815 34.03 21.51 -19.72
CA VAL A 815 34.30 22.08 -18.39
C VAL A 815 35.66 21.61 -17.89
N GLU A 816 36.68 22.44 -18.12
CA GLU A 816 38.03 22.12 -17.66
C GLU A 816 38.10 22.10 -16.12
N ILE A 817 38.29 20.91 -15.51
CA ILE A 817 38.41 20.75 -14.04
C ILE A 817 39.82 20.36 -13.59
N ASN A 818 40.77 20.12 -14.49
CA ASN A 818 42.16 19.96 -14.11
C ASN A 818 42.76 21.32 -13.67
N PRO A 819 43.13 21.51 -12.37
CA PRO A 819 43.64 22.78 -11.87
C PRO A 819 45.01 23.16 -12.46
N GLY A 820 45.69 22.23 -13.14
CA GLY A 820 46.94 22.45 -13.86
C GLY A 820 46.76 23.01 -15.28
N ALA A 821 45.55 22.92 -15.84
CA ALA A 821 45.24 23.39 -17.19
C ALA A 821 44.89 24.89 -17.22
N PRO A 822 45.08 25.59 -18.37
CA PRO A 822 44.70 26.99 -18.49
C PRO A 822 43.18 27.21 -18.30
N GLY A 823 42.80 27.84 -17.19
CA GLY A 823 41.41 28.12 -16.88
C GLY A 823 40.70 27.04 -16.08
N GLY A 824 41.41 26.00 -15.65
CA GLY A 824 40.83 24.88 -14.91
C GLY A 824 40.24 25.26 -13.55
N LEU A 825 39.09 24.66 -13.27
CA LEU A 825 38.41 24.70 -11.97
C LEU A 825 39.19 23.88 -10.92
N PRO A 826 38.87 24.02 -9.61
CA PRO A 826 39.61 23.34 -8.56
C PRO A 826 39.20 21.86 -8.40
N GLY A 827 39.30 21.08 -9.48
CA GLY A 827 39.04 19.64 -9.45
C GLY A 827 40.02 18.87 -8.58
N THR A 828 39.54 17.74 -8.06
CA THR A 828 40.32 16.82 -7.21
C THR A 828 40.76 15.62 -8.03
N ASN A 829 42.04 15.24 -7.93
CA ASN A 829 42.55 14.06 -8.63
C ASN A 829 41.98 12.80 -7.97
N ALA A 830 41.43 11.88 -8.78
CA ALA A 830 40.87 10.61 -8.31
C ALA A 830 41.95 9.64 -7.79
N ASN A 831 43.23 9.93 -7.99
CA ASN A 831 44.40 9.10 -7.63
C ASN A 831 44.45 7.73 -8.30
N ILE A 832 43.78 7.58 -9.44
CA ILE A 832 43.93 6.43 -10.34
C ILE A 832 45.26 6.63 -11.08
N THR A 833 46.22 5.70 -10.93
CA THR A 833 47.62 5.92 -11.36
C THR A 833 48.17 4.87 -12.31
N GLY A 834 47.33 3.92 -12.72
CA GLY A 834 47.71 2.79 -13.52
C GLY A 834 46.61 2.31 -14.44
N ASP A 835 46.68 1.01 -14.71
CA ASP A 835 45.83 0.25 -15.61
C ASP A 835 44.92 -0.66 -14.78
N ASP A 836 43.69 -0.91 -15.25
CA ASP A 836 42.67 -1.68 -14.53
C ASP A 836 42.48 -1.26 -13.06
N GLN A 837 42.15 0.02 -12.83
CA GLN A 837 41.93 0.57 -11.50
C GLN A 837 40.62 1.34 -11.41
N THR A 838 39.89 1.12 -10.32
CA THR A 838 38.68 1.88 -9.98
C THR A 838 38.87 2.47 -8.60
N GLU A 839 38.64 3.77 -8.47
CA GLU A 839 38.73 4.50 -7.21
C GLU A 839 37.37 5.15 -6.89
N GLY A 840 37.15 5.40 -5.60
CA GLY A 840 35.88 5.89 -5.07
C GLY A 840 35.39 5.07 -3.86
N PRO A 841 34.13 5.25 -3.46
CA PRO A 841 33.20 6.21 -4.04
C PRO A 841 33.61 7.65 -3.73
N PHE A 842 33.42 8.56 -4.69
CA PHE A 842 33.58 10.00 -4.53
C PHE A 842 32.21 10.64 -4.32
N ASP A 843 32.14 11.62 -3.43
CA ASP A 843 30.88 12.35 -3.18
C ASP A 843 30.51 13.20 -4.41
N ILE A 844 29.31 13.00 -4.93
CA ILE A 844 28.72 13.78 -6.03
C ILE A 844 28.40 15.20 -5.54
N GLY A 845 27.98 15.31 -4.27
CA GLY A 845 27.65 16.57 -3.61
C GLY A 845 26.15 16.90 -3.57
N PHE A 846 25.33 16.11 -4.27
CA PHE A 846 23.87 16.13 -4.27
C PHE A 846 23.35 14.72 -4.58
N PRO A 847 22.11 14.36 -4.18
CA PRO A 847 21.48 13.11 -4.60
C PRO A 847 21.19 13.18 -6.10
N PHE A 848 21.75 12.26 -6.86
CA PHE A 848 21.55 12.15 -8.29
C PHE A 848 20.57 11.01 -8.59
N GLY A 849 19.41 11.34 -9.17
CA GLY A 849 18.42 10.35 -9.60
C GLY A 849 18.89 9.61 -10.85
N PHE A 850 18.82 8.30 -10.83
CA PHE A 850 19.11 7.41 -11.95
C PHE A 850 18.03 6.32 -12.00
N TYR A 851 18.03 5.46 -13.03
CA TYR A 851 17.02 4.41 -13.30
C TYR A 851 16.21 3.91 -12.08
N GLU A 852 14.90 3.66 -12.28
CA GLU A 852 13.99 3.15 -11.24
C GLU A 852 13.83 4.11 -10.03
N CYS A 853 14.20 5.36 -10.25
CA CYS A 853 14.18 6.46 -9.29
C CYS A 853 14.99 6.15 -8.03
N GLU A 854 16.10 5.44 -8.23
CA GLU A 854 17.15 5.29 -7.24
C GLU A 854 18.03 6.56 -7.21
N PHE A 855 18.34 7.04 -6.01
CA PHE A 855 19.19 8.21 -5.80
C PHE A 855 20.58 7.82 -5.29
N PHE A 856 21.61 8.36 -5.93
CA PHE A 856 23.01 8.11 -5.60
C PHE A 856 23.69 9.40 -5.18
N ASP A 857 24.39 9.39 -4.05
CA ASP A 857 25.21 10.52 -3.56
C ASP A 857 26.71 10.35 -3.87
N GLN A 858 27.06 9.20 -4.45
CA GLN A 858 28.40 8.69 -4.56
C GLN A 858 28.65 7.98 -5.89
N ILE A 859 29.88 8.08 -6.41
CA ILE A 859 30.25 7.52 -7.72
C ILE A 859 31.67 6.93 -7.71
N TYR A 860 31.85 5.78 -8.35
CA TYR A 860 33.15 5.18 -8.64
C TYR A 860 33.62 5.56 -10.04
N LEU A 861 34.91 5.86 -10.20
CA LEU A 861 35.52 6.20 -11.48
C LEU A 861 36.60 5.17 -11.84
N CYS A 862 36.58 4.68 -13.08
CA CYS A 862 37.47 3.63 -13.55
C CYS A 862 38.51 4.16 -14.57
N SER A 863 39.70 3.56 -14.56
CA SER A 863 40.75 3.81 -15.56
C SER A 863 40.27 3.49 -16.98
N ASN A 864 39.41 2.48 -17.13
CA ASN A 864 38.84 1.97 -18.39
C ASN A 864 37.67 2.81 -18.94
N GLY A 865 37.58 4.09 -18.53
CA GLY A 865 36.70 5.08 -19.16
C GLY A 865 35.20 4.94 -18.87
N PHE A 866 34.85 4.24 -17.79
CA PHE A 866 33.49 4.20 -17.25
C PHE A 866 33.43 4.69 -15.80
N ALA A 867 32.23 5.03 -15.36
CA ALA A 867 31.88 5.27 -13.97
C ALA A 867 30.68 4.40 -13.57
N SER A 868 30.53 4.12 -12.29
CA SER A 868 29.36 3.40 -11.76
C SER A 868 28.97 3.94 -10.41
N PHE A 869 27.68 3.99 -10.11
CA PHE A 869 27.21 4.40 -8.79
C PHE A 869 27.42 3.33 -7.72
N THR A 870 27.53 2.05 -8.11
CA THR A 870 27.60 0.92 -7.17
C THR A 870 28.79 -0.01 -7.38
N SER A 871 29.36 -0.06 -8.58
CA SER A 871 30.36 -1.05 -8.97
C SER A 871 31.78 -0.53 -8.79
N SER A 872 32.62 -1.32 -8.12
CA SER A 872 34.05 -1.07 -7.95
C SER A 872 34.92 -1.95 -8.85
N VAL A 873 34.33 -2.61 -9.86
CA VAL A 873 35.09 -3.43 -10.82
C VAL A 873 35.89 -2.55 -11.76
N SER A 874 36.88 -3.12 -12.43
CA SER A 874 37.79 -2.41 -13.33
C SER A 874 37.90 -3.10 -14.69
N ASN A 875 36.79 -3.62 -15.21
CA ASN A 875 36.77 -4.43 -16.44
C ASN A 875 37.31 -3.63 -17.64
N PHE A 876 38.38 -4.12 -18.28
CA PHE A 876 38.89 -3.57 -19.56
C PHE A 876 38.09 -4.06 -20.77
N SER A 877 37.46 -5.23 -20.67
CA SER A 877 36.61 -5.77 -21.72
C SER A 877 35.24 -5.12 -21.58
N ASN A 878 34.88 -4.30 -22.55
CA ASN A 878 33.57 -3.68 -22.66
C ASN A 878 32.53 -4.65 -23.24
N ASP A 879 31.27 -4.44 -22.88
CA ASP A 879 30.12 -5.22 -23.32
C ASP A 879 29.07 -4.30 -23.97
N PRO A 880 28.13 -4.85 -24.78
CA PRO A 880 26.98 -4.08 -25.24
C PRO A 880 26.05 -3.72 -24.08
N ILE A 881 25.33 -2.61 -24.22
CA ILE A 881 24.32 -2.16 -23.26
C ILE A 881 22.91 -2.45 -23.83
N PRO A 882 21.96 -2.99 -23.04
CA PRO A 882 22.15 -3.46 -21.68
C PRO A 882 22.80 -4.86 -21.60
N THR A 883 23.46 -5.16 -20.49
CA THR A 883 24.11 -6.42 -20.14
C THR A 883 23.99 -6.71 -18.65
N ILE A 884 23.70 -7.97 -18.29
CA ILE A 884 23.65 -8.41 -16.89
C ILE A 884 25.04 -8.56 -16.23
N TYR A 885 26.11 -8.22 -16.95
CA TYR A 885 27.49 -8.39 -16.49
C TYR A 885 28.05 -7.05 -16.03
N GLU A 886 28.64 -7.05 -14.83
CA GLU A 886 29.28 -5.87 -14.23
C GLU A 886 30.29 -5.19 -15.17
N PRO A 887 30.38 -3.84 -15.15
CA PRO A 887 29.75 -2.90 -14.21
C PRO A 887 28.28 -2.55 -14.51
N ASN A 888 27.41 -2.58 -13.49
CA ASN A 888 26.01 -2.08 -13.57
C ASN A 888 25.85 -0.70 -12.89
N ASN A 889 24.65 -0.08 -12.94
CA ASN A 889 24.45 1.33 -12.58
C ASN A 889 25.49 2.22 -13.29
N LEU A 890 25.61 1.96 -14.59
CA LEU A 890 26.77 2.27 -15.40
C LEU A 890 26.60 3.60 -16.12
N LEU A 891 27.66 4.39 -16.12
CA LEU A 891 27.89 5.50 -17.02
C LEU A 891 29.13 5.18 -17.84
N ALA A 892 28.95 4.87 -19.12
CA ALA A 892 30.05 4.56 -20.03
C ALA A 892 30.21 5.70 -21.05
N PRO A 893 30.92 6.80 -20.73
CA PRO A 893 31.24 7.83 -21.71
C PRO A 893 32.22 7.33 -22.76
N TYR A 894 33.15 6.42 -22.40
CA TYR A 894 34.10 5.80 -23.31
C TYR A 894 34.67 4.51 -22.71
N TRP A 895 33.86 3.47 -22.54
CA TRP A 895 34.31 2.22 -21.93
C TRP A 895 35.14 1.38 -22.90
N ASP A 896 36.45 1.26 -22.64
CA ASP A 896 37.42 0.49 -23.42
C ASP A 896 38.65 0.18 -22.53
N ASP A 897 39.64 -0.54 -23.06
CA ASP A 897 40.92 -0.84 -22.40
C ASP A 897 41.81 0.42 -22.36
N LEU A 898 41.63 1.27 -21.33
CA LEU A 898 42.30 2.56 -21.17
C LEU A 898 43.24 2.58 -19.98
N THR A 899 44.31 3.37 -20.08
CA THR A 899 45.38 3.38 -19.06
C THR A 899 45.82 4.79 -18.66
N LEU A 900 46.23 4.99 -17.40
CA LEU A 900 46.63 6.31 -16.87
C LEU A 900 48.14 6.52 -16.74
N TYR A 901 48.97 5.79 -17.51
CA TYR A 901 50.43 5.99 -17.47
C TYR A 901 50.89 7.41 -17.86
N SER A 902 50.06 8.17 -18.60
CA SER A 902 50.35 9.56 -19.00
C SER A 902 49.16 10.52 -18.95
N GLY A 903 48.01 10.10 -18.42
CA GLY A 903 46.78 10.90 -18.26
C GLY A 903 46.33 10.96 -16.79
N ASN A 904 45.22 11.63 -16.50
CA ASN A 904 44.65 11.72 -15.15
C ASN A 904 43.12 11.60 -15.18
N VAL A 905 42.53 11.22 -14.04
CA VAL A 905 41.09 11.35 -13.82
C VAL A 905 40.86 12.37 -12.70
N TRP A 906 39.99 13.34 -12.95
CA TRP A 906 39.62 14.40 -12.04
C TRP A 906 38.11 14.37 -11.77
N TYR A 907 37.70 14.87 -10.61
CA TYR A 907 36.28 15.10 -10.32
C TYR A 907 36.07 16.42 -9.58
N TYR A 908 34.88 17.02 -9.75
CA TYR A 908 34.53 18.27 -9.10
C TYR A 908 33.01 18.40 -8.92
N SER A 909 32.58 18.65 -7.68
CA SER A 909 31.20 19.04 -7.36
C SER A 909 31.04 20.55 -7.52
N ASP A 910 30.47 20.99 -8.64
CA ASP A 910 30.20 22.39 -8.99
C ASP A 910 28.78 22.79 -8.56
N LEU A 911 28.52 22.74 -7.25
CA LEU A 911 27.21 23.05 -6.66
C LEU A 911 26.72 24.48 -6.93
N ALA A 912 27.58 25.37 -7.40
CA ALA A 912 27.19 26.74 -7.76
C ALA A 912 26.50 26.81 -9.14
N ASN A 913 26.64 25.76 -9.95
CA ASN A 913 26.04 25.61 -11.26
C ASN A 913 25.28 24.28 -11.36
N ASP A 914 24.84 23.75 -10.22
CA ASP A 914 23.93 22.60 -10.12
C ASP A 914 24.40 21.34 -10.86
N ARG A 915 25.71 21.04 -10.76
CA ARG A 915 26.30 19.90 -11.48
C ARG A 915 27.51 19.27 -10.79
N PHE A 916 27.79 18.02 -11.14
CA PHE A 916 29.00 17.27 -10.83
C PHE A 916 29.71 16.89 -12.12
N ILE A 917 31.04 16.97 -12.14
CA ILE A 917 31.86 16.69 -13.33
C ILE A 917 32.91 15.64 -13.00
N ALA A 918 33.09 14.65 -13.87
CA ALA A 918 34.20 13.71 -13.86
C ALA A 918 34.93 13.74 -15.22
N GLU A 919 36.22 14.07 -15.21
CA GLU A 919 37.03 14.32 -16.40
C GLU A 919 38.14 13.26 -16.52
N TRP A 920 38.22 12.59 -17.67
CA TRP A 920 39.36 11.79 -18.10
C TRP A 920 40.26 12.69 -18.96
N ASP A 921 41.27 13.28 -18.32
CA ASP A 921 42.22 14.19 -18.97
C ASP A 921 43.30 13.41 -19.72
N SER A 922 43.19 13.44 -21.06
CA SER A 922 44.21 12.96 -21.99
C SER A 922 44.59 11.49 -21.77
N VAL A 923 43.60 10.64 -21.54
CA VAL A 923 43.81 9.23 -21.17
C VAL A 923 44.12 8.39 -22.42
N PRO A 924 45.29 7.71 -22.48
CA PRO A 924 45.63 6.87 -23.61
C PRO A 924 44.89 5.51 -23.62
N HIS A 925 44.64 5.02 -24.83
CA HIS A 925 44.23 3.62 -25.05
C HIS A 925 45.39 2.66 -24.79
N LEU A 926 45.12 1.51 -24.17
CA LEU A 926 46.12 0.49 -23.96
C LEU A 926 46.39 -0.29 -25.25
N GLY A 927 47.58 -0.08 -25.81
CA GLY A 927 48.05 -0.86 -26.98
C GLY A 927 47.86 -0.17 -28.33
N THR A 928 47.23 1.00 -28.37
CA THR A 928 47.19 1.88 -29.55
C THR A 928 47.83 3.25 -29.27
N ASN A 929 47.82 4.16 -30.25
CA ASN A 929 48.30 5.54 -30.07
C ASN A 929 47.13 6.51 -29.79
N GLY A 930 45.95 6.00 -29.43
CA GLY A 930 44.78 6.82 -29.17
C GLY A 930 44.91 7.60 -27.85
N ILE A 931 44.39 8.83 -27.83
CA ILE A 931 44.33 9.71 -26.65
C ILE A 931 42.92 10.29 -26.59
N TYR A 932 42.28 10.15 -25.43
CA TYR A 932 40.86 10.45 -25.26
C TYR A 932 40.64 11.39 -24.07
N PRO A 933 40.52 12.70 -24.32
CA PRO A 933 39.96 13.65 -23.37
C PRO A 933 38.43 13.66 -23.46
N PHE A 934 37.75 13.19 -22.42
CA PHE A 934 36.29 13.18 -22.30
C PHE A 934 35.84 13.41 -20.85
N GLU A 935 34.59 13.81 -20.65
CA GLU A 935 34.01 14.02 -19.32
C GLU A 935 32.55 13.56 -19.24
N ILE A 936 32.12 13.27 -18.01
CA ILE A 936 30.71 13.14 -17.61
C ILE A 936 30.33 14.41 -16.86
N ILE A 937 29.15 14.95 -17.15
CA ILE A 937 28.49 16.00 -16.37
C ILE A 937 27.13 15.48 -15.91
N LEU A 938 26.93 15.44 -14.60
CA LEU A 938 25.66 15.10 -13.97
C LEU A 938 25.02 16.39 -13.47
N TYR A 939 23.77 16.66 -13.81
CA TYR A 939 23.03 17.82 -13.32
C TYR A 939 22.05 17.41 -12.21
N THR A 940 21.71 18.36 -11.34
CA THR A 940 20.78 18.10 -10.23
C THR A 940 19.35 17.80 -10.67
N ASP A 941 19.02 18.04 -11.95
CA ASP A 941 17.73 17.75 -12.59
C ASP A 941 17.69 16.35 -13.24
N GLY A 942 18.72 15.52 -13.01
CA GLY A 942 18.81 14.16 -13.55
C GLY A 942 19.40 14.07 -14.95
N THR A 943 19.66 15.21 -15.62
CA THR A 943 20.30 15.23 -16.94
C THR A 943 21.73 14.70 -16.85
N ILE A 944 22.13 13.86 -17.82
CA ILE A 944 23.49 13.34 -17.96
C ILE A 944 24.07 13.84 -19.29
N GLU A 945 25.29 14.34 -19.27
CA GLU A 945 26.02 14.68 -20.50
C GLU A 945 27.37 13.99 -20.55
N PHE A 946 27.72 13.44 -21.71
CA PHE A 946 29.08 13.02 -22.05
C PHE A 946 29.66 14.03 -23.04
N MET A 947 30.87 14.54 -22.78
CA MET A 947 31.53 15.52 -23.65
C MET A 947 32.86 14.99 -24.16
N TYR A 948 33.16 15.27 -25.43
CA TYR A 948 34.31 14.72 -26.14
C TYR A 948 35.14 15.85 -26.76
N ASN A 949 36.30 16.15 -26.19
CA ASN A 949 37.11 17.30 -26.61
C ASN A 949 37.91 16.99 -27.89
N GLU A 950 39.13 16.46 -27.78
CA GLU A 950 40.00 16.06 -28.89
C GLU A 950 40.24 14.53 -28.92
N ILE A 951 39.23 13.77 -29.31
CA ILE A 951 39.31 12.30 -29.43
C ILE A 951 40.20 11.91 -30.62
N THR A 952 41.38 11.36 -30.35
CA THR A 952 42.30 10.89 -31.39
C THR A 952 42.24 9.37 -31.49
N HIS A 953 41.61 8.83 -32.53
CA HIS A 953 41.54 7.37 -32.72
C HIS A 953 42.86 6.79 -33.28
N GLY A 954 43.40 5.77 -32.61
CA GLY A 954 44.57 5.01 -33.09
C GLY A 954 44.23 3.85 -34.05
N THR A 955 42.98 3.36 -34.02
CA THR A 955 42.38 2.21 -34.75
C THR A 955 40.85 2.44 -34.90
N PRO A 956 40.05 1.55 -35.55
CA PRO A 956 38.58 1.66 -35.52
C PRO A 956 38.05 1.71 -34.08
N ASN A 957 36.91 2.39 -33.87
CA ASN A 957 36.33 2.56 -32.54
C ASN A 957 35.93 1.20 -31.94
N SER A 958 36.38 0.93 -30.71
CA SER A 958 36.13 -0.32 -29.96
C SER A 958 35.38 -0.08 -28.65
N CYS A 959 35.04 1.17 -28.32
CA CYS A 959 34.41 1.46 -27.04
C CYS A 959 32.94 1.06 -26.98
N THR A 960 32.44 0.94 -25.75
CA THR A 960 31.01 1.06 -25.44
C THR A 960 30.72 2.48 -24.97
N VAL A 961 29.66 3.09 -25.50
CA VAL A 961 29.10 4.35 -25.00
C VAL A 961 27.63 4.17 -24.66
N GLY A 962 27.22 4.54 -23.45
CA GLY A 962 25.83 4.43 -23.00
C GLY A 962 25.66 4.51 -21.48
N ILE A 963 24.43 4.26 -21.02
CA ILE A 963 24.04 4.19 -19.61
C ILE A 963 23.17 2.96 -19.34
N GLU A 964 23.22 2.40 -18.13
CA GLU A 964 22.52 1.14 -17.80
C GLU A 964 22.08 1.09 -16.33
N ASN A 965 20.94 0.45 -16.06
CA ASN A 965 20.35 0.29 -14.73
C ASN A 965 21.14 -0.69 -13.82
N GLY A 966 20.69 -0.84 -12.57
CA GLY A 966 21.42 -1.58 -11.54
C GLY A 966 21.48 -3.10 -11.73
N ASP A 967 20.54 -3.70 -12.46
CA ASP A 967 20.50 -5.14 -12.72
C ASP A 967 20.93 -5.53 -14.15
N GLY A 968 21.20 -4.54 -15.00
CA GLY A 968 21.66 -4.75 -16.37
C GLY A 968 20.56 -5.26 -17.31
N SER A 969 19.29 -5.06 -16.96
CA SER A 969 18.15 -5.45 -17.77
C SER A 969 17.63 -4.32 -18.68
N ASP A 970 17.95 -3.07 -18.35
CA ASP A 970 17.57 -1.88 -19.12
C ASP A 970 18.76 -0.91 -19.26
N GLY A 971 18.84 -0.24 -20.41
CA GLY A 971 19.98 0.58 -20.75
C GLY A 971 19.87 1.22 -22.12
N ILE A 972 20.61 2.32 -22.27
CA ILE A 972 20.66 3.12 -23.48
C ILE A 972 22.06 3.03 -24.07
N GLN A 973 22.18 2.35 -25.22
CA GLN A 973 23.44 2.21 -25.96
C GLN A 973 23.54 3.24 -27.10
N CYS A 974 24.60 4.05 -27.08
CA CYS A 974 24.99 4.92 -28.20
C CYS A 974 25.87 4.17 -29.21
N THR A 975 26.88 3.43 -28.74
CA THR A 975 27.70 2.54 -29.57
C THR A 975 28.30 1.39 -28.77
N TYR A 976 28.62 0.30 -29.47
CA TYR A 976 29.45 -0.80 -29.01
C TYR A 976 30.32 -1.29 -30.18
N ASP A 977 31.63 -1.36 -30.00
CA ASP A 977 32.58 -1.86 -31.00
C ASP A 977 32.49 -1.14 -32.36
N GLY A 978 32.21 0.17 -32.32
CA GLY A 978 32.04 1.00 -33.53
C GLY A 978 30.77 0.70 -34.32
N SER A 979 29.78 0.11 -33.64
CA SER A 979 28.44 -0.16 -34.16
C SER A 979 27.38 0.39 -33.22
N GLY A 980 26.80 1.53 -33.58
CA GLY A 980 25.61 2.06 -32.93
C GLY A 980 25.00 3.27 -33.63
N PRO A 981 23.90 3.81 -33.10
CA PRO A 981 23.26 5.03 -33.59
C PRO A 981 24.15 6.29 -33.52
N LEU A 982 25.12 6.36 -32.60
CA LEU A 982 25.98 7.53 -32.44
C LEU A 982 27.37 7.16 -31.91
N GLU A 983 28.41 7.54 -32.64
CA GLU A 983 29.80 7.35 -32.25
C GLU A 983 30.36 8.62 -31.58
N PRO A 984 31.20 8.53 -30.54
CA PRO A 984 31.87 9.67 -29.95
C PRO A 984 32.94 10.25 -30.91
N THR A 985 32.83 11.54 -31.24
CA THR A 985 33.78 12.26 -32.11
C THR A 985 34.33 13.52 -31.44
N THR A 986 35.39 14.10 -32.04
CA THR A 986 36.01 15.35 -31.55
C THR A 986 35.01 16.50 -31.63
N GLY A 987 34.82 17.25 -30.55
CA GLY A 987 34.03 18.48 -30.55
C GLY A 987 32.52 18.28 -30.39
N MET A 988 32.08 17.14 -29.84
CA MET A 988 30.66 16.85 -29.61
C MET A 988 30.37 16.54 -28.14
N GLY A 989 29.08 16.55 -27.78
CA GLY A 989 28.56 15.92 -26.58
C GLY A 989 27.34 15.05 -26.87
N ILE A 990 26.95 14.24 -25.89
CA ILE A 990 25.76 13.39 -25.90
C ILE A 990 25.01 13.67 -24.61
N ARG A 991 23.74 14.07 -24.70
CA ARG A 991 22.87 14.31 -23.55
C ARG A 991 21.86 13.18 -23.42
N PHE A 992 21.74 12.59 -22.24
CA PHE A 992 20.62 11.74 -21.86
C PHE A 992 19.66 12.59 -21.04
N PRO A 993 18.36 12.63 -21.40
CA PRO A 993 17.36 13.29 -20.57
C PRO A 993 17.28 12.60 -19.21
N ALA A 994 16.69 13.27 -18.23
CA ALA A 994 16.52 12.73 -16.89
C ALA A 994 15.84 11.35 -16.96
N VAL A 995 16.56 10.31 -16.51
CA VAL A 995 16.04 8.93 -16.49
C VAL A 995 15.12 8.71 -15.28
N CYS A 996 15.24 9.58 -14.27
CA CYS A 996 14.18 9.94 -13.34
C CYS A 996 14.28 11.45 -13.11
N VAL A 997 13.16 12.16 -13.21
CA VAL A 997 13.08 13.57 -12.85
C VAL A 997 13.24 13.67 -11.32
N PRO A 998 14.19 14.44 -10.80
CA PRO A 998 14.31 14.69 -9.37
C PRO A 998 13.07 15.48 -8.93
N GLU A 999 12.15 14.77 -8.28
CA GLU A 999 11.17 15.40 -7.41
C GLU A 999 11.94 16.15 -6.32
N ASP A 1000 12.25 17.44 -6.54
CA ASP A 1000 12.43 18.50 -5.52
C ASP A 1000 13.41 19.60 -5.97
N TYR A 1001 12.90 20.69 -6.55
CA TYR A 1001 13.40 22.05 -6.25
C TYR A 1001 12.27 23.09 -6.25
N CYS A 1002 11.45 23.10 -5.18
CA CYS A 1002 11.02 24.32 -4.47
C CYS A 1002 10.30 24.03 -3.14
#